data_AF-V5GG91-F1
#
_entry.id   AF-V5GG91-F1
#
_cell.length_a   1.000
_cell.length_b   1.000
_cell.length_c   1.000
_cell.angle_alpha   90.00
_cell.angle_beta   90.00
_cell.angle_gamma   90.00
#
_symmetry.space_group_name_H-M   'P 1'
#
loop_
_entity.id
_entity.type
_entity.pdbx_description
1 polymer ?
#
loop_
_entity_poly.entity_id
_entity_poly.type
_entity_poly.pdbx_seq_one_letter_code
_entity_poly.pdbx_strand_id
1 'polypeptide(L)'
;MAPSNPLADWERVGDSFYRKVRVYDAVFDEDLELENYIVAGAPHGGAIALYRDQSKLYRYRDAQTAKSSIDIYSCSGKLISKINWEYGSIRGLGWSDDEDLLVVTEDGTVRRYFGLHGDFSPFSLGNGAEEYGVRECRFWSSGFVALLSNNQLVAVSQYNEPRPKLLATCPEGEVLSWSLIAPAYTLSRSVEVLLAVDKTVYMVDATEAEDRMLQNGPFKHVSVSPTGRFVALFTGEGKLWVVSSDFQEKFSEYDSRAKTPPKTVEWCGNDAVILAWEDEVHVVGPNGAASRYYYDGRVHVIPEFDGVRLITNDTCEFLHKVPDVTEEVFRLGSTSPASVLLDSVDLLDKKSPKADENIQRIRPNLSEAVDVCVKAAGYEFDPYWQKRLLKAASFGKSVLELYNSDDFVEMTERLRVLKAVRDYQIGMPISYEQYMRLTPEKLVQRLVNRREYLLAVRVSEYLLIPADKIYVHWASQKVKVSTADDDAVCKLVVQRLEGKSGISFELIAQSAYDEGRSHLATQLLNHEPRAGKQVPLLLTMEEDEIALDKALESGDTDLVYFVLLHLKKKLPLASFFRTINNRPTASALVETSAREEDTELLKDLFYQDDRPIDGSNILLSESLQQTNVQDKTDKLRLASRILSDSKDAAVVFQQKALSEEIQLLKIQENLDKDVADGTEFVGLSVNETVYRLIRSGYGKRAQKIQGEFKMPEKTYWWIRLRALVAKRDWGEIEEIAKIKKSPIGWEPFYNEILGAGNTKLASIFVPKCTNLPVADRIEMWVKCGMVVKAAEEAHKTKDVNTLELLRAKASGQAVGEIDRMINQLRPKK
;
A
#
# COMPACT_ATOMS: atom_id res chain seq x y z
N MET A 1 36.88 -41.51 11.33
CA MET A 1 36.46 -42.16 12.60
C MET A 1 35.05 -41.70 12.91
N ALA A 2 34.22 -42.52 13.54
CA ALA A 2 32.93 -42.03 14.03
C ALA A 2 33.19 -40.96 15.10
N PRO A 3 32.43 -39.86 15.12
CA PRO A 3 32.50 -38.88 16.22
C PRO A 3 32.13 -39.55 17.55
N SER A 4 32.49 -38.89 18.66
CA SER A 4 32.09 -39.31 20.00
C SER A 4 30.56 -39.46 20.08
N ASN A 5 30.12 -40.37 20.96
CA ASN A 5 28.70 -40.48 21.29
C ASN A 5 28.21 -39.15 21.88
N PRO A 6 27.02 -38.62 21.52
CA PRO A 6 26.54 -37.35 22.04
C PRO A 6 26.50 -37.27 23.56
N LEU A 7 26.32 -38.44 24.23
CA LEU A 7 26.38 -38.58 25.68
C LEU A 7 27.71 -38.09 26.30
N ALA A 8 28.82 -38.12 25.55
CA ALA A 8 30.15 -37.78 26.07
C ALA A 8 30.24 -36.32 26.54
N ASP A 9 29.44 -35.44 25.96
CA ASP A 9 29.46 -34.00 26.24
C ASP A 9 28.33 -33.57 27.21
N TRP A 10 27.67 -34.54 27.86
CA TRP A 10 26.58 -34.28 28.79
C TRP A 10 27.09 -34.15 30.22
N GLU A 11 26.66 -33.08 30.88
CA GLU A 11 26.89 -32.86 32.29
C GLU A 11 25.56 -32.83 33.04
N ARG A 12 25.51 -33.57 34.15
CA ARG A 12 24.32 -33.63 34.98
C ARG A 12 24.27 -32.42 35.92
N VAL A 13 23.20 -31.64 35.84
CA VAL A 13 22.90 -30.54 36.75
C VAL A 13 21.56 -30.81 37.41
N GLY A 14 21.61 -31.35 38.63
CA GLY A 14 20.41 -31.80 39.34
C GLY A 14 19.75 -33.00 38.65
N ASP A 15 18.51 -32.81 38.20
CA ASP A 15 17.70 -33.85 37.54
C ASP A 15 17.70 -33.73 36.01
N SER A 16 18.43 -32.76 35.44
CA SER A 16 18.54 -32.57 34.00
C SER A 16 19.99 -32.67 33.51
N PHE A 17 20.16 -32.91 32.22
CA PHE A 17 21.46 -32.87 31.56
C PHE A 17 21.62 -31.59 30.75
N TYR A 18 22.81 -31.03 30.76
CA TYR A 18 23.23 -29.92 29.92
C TYR A 18 24.38 -30.38 29.05
N ARG A 19 24.50 -29.80 27.85
CA ARG A 19 25.63 -30.08 26.98
C ARG A 19 26.18 -28.81 26.37
N LYS A 20 27.48 -28.83 26.11
CA LYS A 20 28.21 -27.74 25.51
C LYS A 20 28.69 -28.16 24.12
N VAL A 21 28.07 -27.60 23.09
CA VAL A 21 28.38 -27.92 21.69
C VAL A 21 29.35 -26.88 21.16
N ARG A 22 30.57 -27.30 20.80
CA ARG A 22 31.56 -26.44 20.14
C ARG A 22 31.19 -26.29 18.66
N VAL A 23 30.77 -25.10 18.25
CA VAL A 23 30.21 -24.86 16.90
C VAL A 23 31.26 -24.32 15.94
N TYR A 24 32.07 -23.36 16.38
CA TYR A 24 33.16 -22.79 15.58
C TYR A 24 34.46 -22.69 16.40
N ASP A 25 35.56 -22.78 15.67
CA ASP A 25 36.95 -22.68 16.14
C ASP A 25 37.66 -21.54 15.43
N ALA A 26 38.71 -21.01 16.06
CA ALA A 26 39.52 -19.90 15.57
C ALA A 26 38.63 -18.74 15.10
N VAL A 27 37.73 -18.33 15.99
CA VAL A 27 36.65 -17.39 15.65
C VAL A 27 37.24 -16.04 15.25
N PHE A 28 38.02 -15.41 16.12
CA PHE A 28 38.59 -14.09 15.85
C PHE A 28 40.10 -14.18 15.60
N ASP A 29 40.62 -13.24 14.79
CA ASP A 29 42.06 -13.10 14.56
C ASP A 29 42.79 -12.85 15.90
N GLU A 30 44.03 -13.35 16.03
CA GLU A 30 44.83 -13.23 17.26
C GLU A 30 45.06 -11.77 17.69
N ASP A 31 45.00 -10.82 16.75
CA ASP A 31 45.16 -9.39 17.01
C ASP A 31 43.90 -8.75 17.66
N LEU A 32 42.74 -9.39 17.58
CA LEU A 32 41.49 -8.89 18.14
C LEU A 32 41.28 -9.39 19.58
N GLU A 33 41.69 -8.60 20.56
CA GLU A 33 41.47 -8.90 21.99
C GLU A 33 40.00 -8.63 22.38
N LEU A 34 39.12 -9.64 22.30
CA LEU A 34 37.67 -9.51 22.50
C LEU A 34 37.31 -8.95 23.88
N GLU A 35 38.15 -9.19 24.88
CA GLU A 35 37.97 -8.66 26.22
C GLU A 35 37.88 -7.13 26.27
N ASN A 36 38.44 -6.41 25.29
CA ASN A 36 38.43 -4.95 25.20
C ASN A 36 37.17 -4.38 24.51
N TYR A 37 36.21 -5.24 24.13
CA TYR A 37 35.00 -4.86 23.42
C TYR A 37 33.76 -5.10 24.27
N ILE A 38 32.75 -4.26 24.03
CA ILE A 38 31.35 -4.54 24.32
C ILE A 38 30.86 -5.45 23.18
N VAL A 39 30.33 -6.61 23.57
CA VAL A 39 29.88 -7.65 22.64
C VAL A 39 28.35 -7.74 22.74
N ALA A 40 27.65 -7.45 21.65
CA ALA A 40 26.21 -7.62 21.55
C ALA A 40 25.86 -8.62 20.44
N GLY A 41 25.27 -9.75 20.80
CA GLY A 41 24.83 -10.76 19.83
C GLY A 41 23.36 -10.62 19.46
N ALA A 42 23.06 -10.73 18.17
CA ALA A 42 21.69 -10.74 17.65
C ALA A 42 21.03 -12.11 17.90
N PRO A 43 19.73 -12.17 18.26
CA PRO A 43 19.06 -13.42 18.63
C PRO A 43 19.04 -14.44 17.48
N HIS A 44 18.78 -15.70 17.80
CA HIS A 44 18.65 -16.82 16.86
C HIS A 44 19.93 -17.09 16.06
N GLY A 45 21.09 -17.08 16.74
CA GLY A 45 22.38 -17.32 16.09
C GLY A 45 22.74 -16.23 15.06
N GLY A 46 22.25 -15.01 15.27
CA GLY A 46 22.52 -13.86 14.41
C GLY A 46 23.93 -13.28 14.60
N ALA A 47 24.19 -12.17 13.90
CA ALA A 47 25.46 -11.44 13.90
C ALA A 47 25.87 -10.92 15.28
N ILE A 48 27.14 -10.57 15.43
CA ILE A 48 27.75 -10.04 16.65
C ILE A 48 28.26 -8.64 16.34
N ALA A 49 27.82 -7.64 17.11
CA ALA A 49 28.37 -6.29 17.06
C ALA A 49 29.45 -6.15 18.15
N LEU A 50 30.61 -5.66 17.72
CA LEU A 50 31.74 -5.34 18.58
C LEU A 50 31.95 -3.83 18.60
N TYR A 51 31.94 -3.25 19.78
CA TYR A 51 32.27 -1.85 20.00
C TYR A 51 33.36 -1.73 21.06
N ARG A 52 34.36 -0.90 20.84
CA ARG A 52 35.46 -0.76 21.80
C ARG A 52 34.96 -0.15 23.12
N ASP A 53 35.28 -0.82 24.22
CA ASP A 53 34.94 -0.34 25.54
C ASP A 53 35.84 0.84 25.92
N GLN A 54 35.26 2.04 25.95
CA GLN A 54 35.98 3.28 26.27
C GLN A 54 36.45 3.35 27.72
N SER A 55 35.89 2.51 28.62
CA SER A 55 36.31 2.45 30.02
C SER A 55 37.65 1.74 30.23
N LYS A 56 38.13 1.00 29.21
CA LYS A 56 39.36 0.20 29.28
C LYS A 56 40.55 0.92 28.65
N LEU A 57 41.69 0.87 29.33
CA LEU A 57 42.96 1.40 28.84
C LEU A 57 43.64 0.39 27.91
N TYR A 58 44.09 0.83 26.73
CA TYR A 58 44.73 -0.03 25.73
C TYR A 58 46.11 0.49 25.30
N ARG A 59 46.95 -0.40 24.77
CA ARG A 59 48.24 -0.04 24.16
C ARG A 59 48.00 0.55 22.77
N TYR A 60 48.42 1.80 22.56
CA TYR A 60 48.34 2.48 21.27
C TYR A 60 49.26 1.80 20.25
N ARG A 61 48.70 1.06 19.28
CA ARG A 61 49.47 0.34 18.25
C ARG A 61 49.55 1.08 16.91
N ASP A 62 48.52 1.80 16.45
CA ASP A 62 48.53 2.51 15.15
C ASP A 62 47.56 3.73 15.06
N ALA A 63 47.81 4.63 14.09
CA ALA A 63 46.98 5.81 13.83
C ALA A 63 45.58 5.50 13.24
N GLN A 64 45.41 4.36 12.56
CA GLN A 64 44.08 3.89 12.12
C GLN A 64 43.25 3.32 13.27
N THR A 65 43.89 2.92 14.37
CA THR A 65 43.23 2.42 15.58
C THR A 65 42.53 3.53 16.36
N ALA A 66 42.71 4.81 16.00
CA ALA A 66 42.10 5.96 16.69
C ALA A 66 40.63 6.22 16.29
N LYS A 67 40.15 5.70 15.13
CA LYS A 67 38.76 5.91 14.71
C LYS A 67 37.84 4.90 15.39
N SER A 68 36.82 5.39 16.07
CA SER A 68 35.80 4.55 16.70
C SER A 68 34.93 3.91 15.60
N SER A 69 34.69 2.60 15.71
CA SER A 69 33.83 1.86 14.79
C SER A 69 33.03 0.80 15.54
N ILE A 70 31.90 0.41 14.95
CA ILE A 70 31.14 -0.77 15.34
C ILE A 70 31.39 -1.81 14.25
N ASP A 71 32.04 -2.90 14.63
CA ASP A 71 32.41 -3.97 13.71
C ASP A 71 31.40 -5.11 13.85
N ILE A 72 30.77 -5.51 12.75
CA ILE A 72 29.73 -6.55 12.72
C ILE A 72 30.33 -7.84 12.17
N TYR A 73 30.26 -8.92 12.94
CA TYR A 73 30.85 -10.23 12.64
C TYR A 73 29.79 -11.33 12.56
N SER A 74 30.07 -12.39 11.80
CA SER A 74 29.39 -13.69 11.96
C SER A 74 29.84 -14.36 13.27
N CYS A 75 29.14 -15.41 13.69
CA CYS A 75 29.59 -16.19 14.86
C CYS A 75 30.82 -17.06 14.57
N SER A 76 31.18 -17.24 13.31
CA SER A 76 32.46 -17.83 12.88
C SER A 76 33.58 -16.78 12.77
N GLY A 77 33.30 -15.53 13.13
CA GLY A 77 34.23 -14.40 13.15
C GLY A 77 34.67 -13.87 11.78
N LYS A 78 33.88 -14.14 10.73
CA LYS A 78 33.96 -13.42 9.46
C LYS A 78 33.41 -12.00 9.64
N LEU A 79 34.21 -10.98 9.37
CA LEU A 79 33.74 -9.59 9.36
C LEU A 79 32.70 -9.39 8.23
N ILE A 80 31.48 -9.00 8.60
CA ILE A 80 30.37 -8.72 7.68
C ILE A 80 30.43 -7.27 7.21
N SER A 81 30.58 -6.33 8.15
CA SER A 81 30.64 -4.90 7.85
C SER A 81 31.30 -4.11 8.98
N LYS A 82 31.67 -2.87 8.67
CA LYS A 82 32.25 -1.90 9.61
C LYS A 82 31.48 -0.59 9.51
N ILE A 83 30.93 -0.14 10.62
CA ILE A 83 30.20 1.13 10.72
C ILE A 83 31.12 2.13 11.41
N ASN A 84 31.48 3.21 10.72
CA ASN A 84 32.27 4.29 11.31
C ASN A 84 31.42 5.02 12.36
N TRP A 85 32.00 5.27 13.53
CA TRP A 85 31.29 5.83 14.67
C TRP A 85 31.91 7.16 15.11
N GLU A 86 31.18 8.26 14.90
CA GLU A 86 31.62 9.62 15.22
C GLU A 86 30.61 10.37 16.11
N TYR A 87 29.58 9.68 16.60
CA TYR A 87 28.38 10.28 17.18
C TYR A 87 28.32 10.22 18.71
N GLY A 88 29.46 10.26 19.39
CA GLY A 88 29.54 10.25 20.86
C GLY A 88 29.67 8.87 21.50
N SER A 89 29.51 8.80 22.83
CA SER A 89 29.64 7.53 23.58
C SER A 89 28.38 6.67 23.47
N ILE A 90 28.56 5.36 23.28
CA ILE A 90 27.46 4.39 23.19
C ILE A 90 27.11 3.90 24.60
N ARG A 91 25.83 4.03 24.97
CA ARG A 91 25.28 3.59 26.26
C ARG A 91 24.37 2.37 26.15
N GLY A 92 23.91 2.07 24.93
CA GLY A 92 23.13 0.88 24.64
C GLY A 92 23.45 0.31 23.27
N LEU A 93 23.71 -1.00 23.21
CA LEU A 93 23.92 -1.75 21.97
C LEU A 93 23.03 -3.00 22.03
N GLY A 94 22.11 -3.15 21.09
CA GLY A 94 21.12 -4.22 21.10
C GLY A 94 20.59 -4.55 19.72
N TRP A 95 19.80 -5.61 19.63
CA TRP A 95 19.32 -6.15 18.35
C TRP A 95 17.81 -6.38 18.37
N SER A 96 17.17 -6.23 17.21
CA SER A 96 15.81 -6.68 16.97
C SER A 96 15.77 -8.15 16.55
N ASP A 97 14.57 -8.76 16.57
CA ASP A 97 14.37 -10.12 16.00
C ASP A 97 14.67 -10.18 14.50
N ASP A 98 14.48 -9.07 13.78
CA ASP A 98 14.75 -8.92 12.35
C ASP A 98 16.24 -8.66 12.05
N GLU A 99 17.09 -8.71 13.08
CA GLU A 99 18.54 -8.52 12.99
C GLU A 99 18.95 -7.08 12.63
N ASP A 100 18.17 -6.11 13.08
CA ASP A 100 18.53 -4.70 13.03
C ASP A 100 19.33 -4.33 14.28
N LEU A 101 20.41 -3.57 14.12
CA LEU A 101 21.26 -3.12 15.21
C LEU A 101 20.76 -1.78 15.74
N LEU A 102 20.52 -1.70 17.05
CA LEU A 102 20.10 -0.51 17.77
C LEU A 102 21.29 0.04 18.54
N VAL A 103 21.64 1.30 18.27
CA VAL A 103 22.71 2.01 18.95
C VAL A 103 22.14 3.24 19.65
N VAL A 104 22.23 3.27 20.98
CA VAL A 104 21.76 4.35 21.85
C VAL A 104 22.96 5.10 22.41
N THR A 105 22.99 6.41 22.18
CA THR A 105 24.04 7.31 22.66
C THR A 105 23.70 7.92 24.02
N GLU A 106 24.71 8.50 24.67
CA GLU A 106 24.56 9.19 25.95
C GLU A 106 23.56 10.35 25.93
N ASP A 107 23.43 11.09 24.83
CA ASP A 107 22.46 12.19 24.72
C ASP A 107 21.01 11.74 24.44
N GLY A 108 20.79 10.43 24.29
CA GLY A 108 19.48 9.87 23.96
C GLY A 108 19.17 9.77 22.47
N THR A 109 20.12 10.05 21.58
CA THR A 109 19.99 9.75 20.15
C THR A 109 20.08 8.25 19.92
N VAL A 110 19.15 7.71 19.12
CA VAL A 110 19.10 6.30 18.75
C VAL A 110 19.23 6.16 17.24
N ARG A 111 20.09 5.24 16.79
CA ARG A 111 20.24 4.84 15.40
C ARG A 111 19.89 3.37 15.24
N ARG A 112 18.89 3.09 14.40
CA ARG A 112 18.54 1.72 13.99
C ARG A 112 19.18 1.44 12.64
N TYR A 113 20.21 0.62 12.61
CA TYR A 113 20.86 0.14 11.40
C TYR A 113 20.15 -1.13 10.92
N PHE A 114 19.70 -1.11 9.67
CA PHE A 114 19.01 -2.25 9.06
C PHE A 114 19.87 -2.89 7.97
N GLY A 115 19.68 -4.19 7.75
CA GLY A 115 20.43 -4.92 6.72
C GLY A 115 21.91 -5.14 7.01
N LEU A 116 22.36 -5.02 8.26
CA LEU A 116 23.75 -5.23 8.71
C LEU A 116 24.80 -4.28 8.10
N HIS A 117 24.37 -3.19 7.50
CA HIS A 117 25.24 -2.25 6.78
C HIS A 117 25.02 -0.81 7.27
N GLY A 118 25.56 0.17 6.55
CA GLY A 118 25.56 1.57 6.96
C GLY A 118 24.22 2.29 6.86
N ASP A 119 23.19 1.68 6.28
CA ASP A 119 21.86 2.29 6.18
C ASP A 119 21.17 2.31 7.56
N PHE A 120 20.69 3.49 7.99
CA PHE A 120 20.06 3.65 9.31
C PHE A 120 18.91 4.66 9.31
N SER A 121 18.02 4.50 10.29
CA SER A 121 16.98 5.47 10.65
C SER A 121 17.23 6.02 12.06
N PRO A 122 17.36 7.34 12.24
CA PRO A 122 17.56 7.96 13.55
C PRO A 122 16.25 8.35 14.23
N PHE A 123 16.25 8.38 15.57
CA PHE A 123 15.22 9.04 16.40
C PHE A 123 15.82 9.46 17.75
N SER A 124 15.15 10.35 18.48
CA SER A 124 15.56 10.77 19.84
C SER A 124 14.62 10.18 20.89
N LEU A 125 15.16 9.85 22.06
CA LEU A 125 14.38 9.43 23.23
C LEU A 125 13.53 10.58 23.82
N GLY A 126 13.97 11.84 23.67
CA GLY A 126 13.38 12.98 24.35
C GLY A 126 13.28 12.77 25.86
N ASN A 127 12.23 13.31 26.49
CA ASN A 127 11.89 13.05 27.90
C ASN A 127 13.04 13.28 28.91
N GLY A 128 13.87 14.30 28.68
CA GLY A 128 15.00 14.64 29.56
C GLY A 128 16.28 13.85 29.31
N ALA A 129 16.32 12.93 28.33
CA ALA A 129 17.53 12.16 28.01
C ALA A 129 18.72 13.06 27.63
N GLU A 130 18.48 14.19 26.95
CA GLU A 130 19.52 15.15 26.59
C GLU A 130 20.10 15.91 27.80
N GLU A 131 19.31 16.07 28.86
CA GLU A 131 19.69 16.80 30.08
C GLU A 131 20.40 15.89 31.10
N TYR A 132 19.84 14.70 31.34
CA TYR A 132 20.35 13.78 32.37
C TYR A 132 21.31 12.73 31.82
N GLY A 133 21.30 12.50 30.50
CA GLY A 133 22.07 11.46 29.85
C GLY A 133 21.51 10.05 30.08
N VAL A 134 21.67 9.19 29.08
CA VAL A 134 21.37 7.76 29.15
C VAL A 134 22.48 7.04 29.92
N ARG A 135 22.10 6.25 30.93
CA ARG A 135 23.03 5.43 31.71
C ARG A 135 23.23 4.05 31.10
N GLU A 136 22.13 3.37 30.77
CA GLU A 136 22.14 1.99 30.25
C GLU A 136 20.83 1.68 29.52
N CYS A 137 20.85 0.71 28.61
CA CYS A 137 19.66 0.21 27.92
C CYS A 137 19.49 -1.31 28.09
N ARG A 138 18.24 -1.77 28.02
CA ARG A 138 17.87 -3.19 27.93
C ARG A 138 16.88 -3.36 26.78
N PHE A 139 17.09 -4.39 25.97
CA PHE A 139 16.38 -4.61 24.71
C PHE A 139 15.55 -5.90 24.77
N TRP A 140 14.45 -5.92 24.05
CA TRP A 140 13.71 -7.13 23.69
C TRP A 140 13.40 -7.13 22.18
N SER A 141 12.67 -8.14 21.73
CA SER A 141 12.39 -8.41 20.30
C SER A 141 11.96 -7.20 19.47
N SER A 142 11.09 -6.34 20.02
CA SER A 142 10.48 -5.22 19.29
C SER A 142 10.76 -3.84 19.88
N GLY A 143 11.42 -3.75 21.03
CA GLY A 143 11.62 -2.47 21.72
C GLY A 143 12.67 -2.53 22.81
N PHE A 144 12.86 -1.42 23.50
CA PHE A 144 13.84 -1.29 24.58
C PHE A 144 13.39 -0.28 25.63
N VAL A 145 14.04 -0.33 26.80
CA VAL A 145 13.95 0.72 27.82
C VAL A 145 15.34 1.33 27.99
N ALA A 146 15.40 2.64 28.14
CA ALA A 146 16.59 3.39 28.53
C ALA A 146 16.43 3.89 29.96
N LEU A 147 17.44 3.63 30.79
CA LEU A 147 17.57 4.17 32.13
C LEU A 147 18.45 5.43 32.08
N LEU A 148 17.92 6.55 32.54
CA LEU A 148 18.64 7.82 32.61
C LEU A 148 19.43 7.96 33.92
N SER A 149 20.39 8.89 33.97
CA SER A 149 21.23 9.09 35.16
C SER A 149 20.46 9.60 36.38
N ASN A 150 19.26 10.15 36.20
CA ASN A 150 18.33 10.56 37.26
C ASN A 150 17.34 9.45 37.66
N ASN A 151 17.62 8.20 37.29
CA ASN A 151 16.78 7.01 37.48
C ASN A 151 15.45 6.98 36.71
N GLN A 152 15.16 7.95 35.85
CA GLN A 152 13.96 7.88 34.99
C GLN A 152 14.11 6.80 33.92
N LEU A 153 12.99 6.18 33.56
CA LEU A 153 12.91 5.14 32.54
C LEU A 153 12.13 5.64 31.32
N VAL A 154 12.73 5.55 30.14
CA VAL A 154 12.10 5.87 28.86
C VAL A 154 11.94 4.59 28.04
N ALA A 155 10.70 4.19 27.79
CA ALA A 155 10.37 2.99 27.02
C ALA A 155 10.05 3.31 25.56
N VAL A 156 10.56 2.49 24.65
CA VAL A 156 10.23 2.50 23.22
C VAL A 156 9.72 1.13 22.84
N SER A 157 8.43 1.01 22.55
CA SER A 157 7.79 -0.31 22.37
C SER A 157 7.99 -0.95 20.99
N GLN A 158 8.30 -0.14 19.98
CA GLN A 158 8.43 -0.54 18.57
C GLN A 158 9.60 0.19 17.91
N TYR A 159 10.40 -0.53 17.11
CA TYR A 159 11.53 0.04 16.37
C TYR A 159 11.14 0.71 15.04
N ASN A 160 10.01 0.35 14.43
CA ASN A 160 9.56 0.90 13.13
C ASN A 160 8.88 2.26 13.26
N GLU A 161 8.04 2.41 14.28
CA GLU A 161 7.43 3.68 14.65
C GLU A 161 7.79 4.00 16.10
N PRO A 162 9.02 4.45 16.36
CA PRO A 162 9.48 4.70 17.73
C PRO A 162 8.67 5.82 18.37
N ARG A 163 8.02 5.50 19.49
CA ARG A 163 7.31 6.46 20.34
C ARG A 163 7.83 6.36 21.77
N PRO A 164 8.90 7.10 22.10
CA PRO A 164 9.46 7.13 23.45
C PRO A 164 8.42 7.64 24.46
N LYS A 165 8.27 6.92 25.57
CA LYS A 165 7.36 7.26 26.66
C LYS A 165 8.06 7.12 27.99
N LEU A 166 7.85 8.09 28.87
CA LEU A 166 8.28 7.99 30.26
C LEU A 166 7.42 6.93 30.98
N LEU A 167 8.07 6.06 31.75
CA LEU A 167 7.39 5.16 32.68
C LEU A 167 7.09 5.87 34.00
N ALA A 168 6.45 5.18 34.95
CA ALA A 168 6.15 5.73 36.26
C ALA A 168 7.40 6.25 36.98
N THR A 169 7.18 7.21 37.89
CA THR A 169 8.28 7.84 38.63
C THR A 169 9.01 6.80 39.46
N CYS A 170 10.31 6.65 39.21
CA CYS A 170 11.15 5.68 39.89
C CYS A 170 11.48 6.15 41.32
N PRO A 171 11.71 5.22 42.26
CA PRO A 171 12.07 5.55 43.63
C PRO A 171 13.44 6.23 43.72
N GLU A 172 13.64 7.01 44.79
CA GLU A 172 14.95 7.56 45.14
C GLU A 172 15.90 6.45 45.60
N GLY A 173 17.19 6.55 45.28
CA GLY A 173 18.21 5.58 45.69
C GLY A 173 19.18 5.21 44.55
N GLU A 174 20.18 4.40 44.86
CA GLU A 174 21.12 3.91 43.85
C GLU A 174 20.55 2.67 43.15
N VAL A 175 20.29 2.77 41.85
CA VAL A 175 19.90 1.60 41.03
C VAL A 175 21.13 0.75 40.76
N LEU A 176 21.24 -0.39 41.46
CA LEU A 176 22.39 -1.30 41.39
C LEU A 176 22.33 -2.23 40.18
N SER A 177 21.14 -2.72 39.84
CA SER A 177 20.93 -3.57 38.67
C SER A 177 19.46 -3.58 38.25
N TRP A 178 19.18 -3.98 37.01
CA TRP A 178 17.82 -3.97 36.50
C TRP A 178 17.64 -4.87 35.28
N SER A 179 16.39 -5.27 35.05
CA SER A 179 15.97 -6.11 33.93
C SER A 179 14.53 -5.76 33.52
N LEU A 180 14.03 -6.45 32.50
CA LEU A 180 12.71 -6.19 31.94
C LEU A 180 11.93 -7.48 31.66
N ILE A 181 10.62 -7.41 31.88
CA ILE A 181 9.65 -8.40 31.45
C ILE A 181 9.02 -7.84 30.17
N ALA A 182 9.29 -8.52 29.05
CA ALA A 182 8.80 -8.06 27.76
C ALA A 182 7.25 -8.08 27.71
N PRO A 183 6.61 -7.15 26.97
CA PRO A 183 5.15 -7.05 26.88
C PRO A 183 4.41 -8.33 26.47
N ALA A 184 5.10 -9.26 25.79
CA ALA A 184 4.54 -10.54 25.40
C ALA A 184 4.26 -11.48 26.59
N TYR A 185 4.87 -11.21 27.75
CA TYR A 185 4.80 -12.05 28.95
C TYR A 185 4.12 -11.36 30.13
N THR A 186 3.65 -10.13 29.97
CA THR A 186 2.92 -9.37 30.99
C THR A 186 1.41 -9.43 30.74
N LEU A 187 0.62 -9.35 31.81
CA LEU A 187 -0.85 -9.31 31.71
C LEU A 187 -1.34 -7.99 31.11
N SER A 188 -0.63 -6.89 31.43
CA SER A 188 -0.92 -5.54 30.94
C SER A 188 -0.61 -5.35 29.45
N ARG A 189 0.16 -6.27 28.84
CA ARG A 189 0.76 -6.11 27.50
C ARG A 189 1.61 -4.84 27.38
N SER A 190 2.14 -4.37 28.51
CA SER A 190 3.10 -3.29 28.60
C SER A 190 4.42 -3.81 29.17
N VAL A 191 5.49 -3.05 28.99
CA VAL A 191 6.80 -3.46 29.54
C VAL A 191 6.79 -3.21 31.05
N GLU A 192 7.23 -4.20 31.81
CA GLU A 192 7.44 -4.09 33.25
C GLU A 192 8.95 -4.12 33.51
N VAL A 193 9.46 -3.16 34.28
CA VAL A 193 10.88 -3.00 34.58
C VAL A 193 11.14 -3.39 36.02
N LEU A 194 12.08 -4.30 36.24
CA LEU A 194 12.53 -4.70 37.57
C LEU A 194 13.79 -3.90 37.94
N LEU A 195 13.66 -2.96 38.87
CA LEU A 195 14.74 -2.09 39.35
C LEU A 195 15.20 -2.52 40.74
N ALA A 196 16.42 -3.04 40.88
CA ALA A 196 17.02 -3.26 42.19
C ALA A 196 17.59 -1.94 42.74
N VAL A 197 16.96 -1.44 43.80
CA VAL A 197 17.33 -0.19 44.47
C VAL A 197 17.59 -0.49 45.95
N ASP A 198 18.79 -0.13 46.41
CA ASP A 198 19.27 -0.37 47.77
C ASP A 198 19.12 -1.83 48.24
N LYS A 199 18.05 -2.18 48.96
CA LYS A 199 17.82 -3.50 49.58
C LYS A 199 16.70 -4.33 48.93
N THR A 200 15.91 -3.74 48.04
CA THR A 200 14.70 -4.35 47.48
C THR A 200 14.68 -4.26 45.95
N VAL A 201 13.64 -4.81 45.33
CA VAL A 201 13.37 -4.70 43.90
C VAL A 201 12.01 -4.02 43.71
N TYR A 202 11.98 -3.00 42.86
CA TYR A 202 10.76 -2.34 42.44
C TYR A 202 10.32 -2.86 41.07
N MET A 203 9.03 -3.06 40.89
CA MET A 203 8.44 -3.29 39.58
C MET A 203 7.82 -1.98 39.09
N VAL A 204 8.32 -1.47 37.98
CA VAL A 204 7.90 -0.19 37.40
C VAL A 204 7.26 -0.43 36.04
N ASP A 205 6.04 0.05 35.87
CA ASP A 205 5.30 0.02 34.61
C ASP A 205 4.95 1.44 34.13
N ALA A 206 4.01 1.56 33.19
CA ALA A 206 3.59 2.86 32.67
C ALA A 206 2.80 3.72 33.68
N THR A 207 2.30 3.12 34.75
CA THR A 207 1.35 3.73 35.69
C THR A 207 1.89 3.86 37.12
N GLU A 208 2.59 2.84 37.63
CA GLU A 208 3.06 2.80 38.99
C GLU A 208 4.46 2.17 39.14
N ALA A 209 5.07 2.44 40.30
CA ALA A 209 6.30 1.83 40.76
C ALA A 209 6.02 1.15 42.10
N GLU A 210 5.94 -0.18 42.11
CA GLU A 210 5.57 -0.97 43.28
C GLU A 210 6.80 -1.64 43.91
N ASP A 211 7.00 -1.48 45.22
CA ASP A 211 8.05 -2.19 45.96
C ASP A 211 7.64 -3.65 46.20
N ARG A 212 8.51 -4.59 45.81
CA ARG A 212 8.30 -6.04 46.07
C ARG A 212 8.72 -6.47 47.47
N MET A 213 9.16 -5.53 48.31
CA MET A 213 9.39 -5.69 49.75
C MET A 213 10.41 -6.79 50.12
N LEU A 214 11.42 -6.98 49.28
CA LEU A 214 12.52 -7.92 49.53
C LEU A 214 13.48 -7.32 50.58
N GLN A 215 14.01 -8.17 51.47
CA GLN A 215 14.86 -7.72 52.59
C GLN A 215 16.33 -8.11 52.49
N ASN A 216 16.69 -8.94 51.50
CA ASN A 216 18.01 -9.56 51.39
C ASN A 216 18.91 -8.94 50.31
N GLY A 217 18.59 -7.72 49.86
CA GLY A 217 19.49 -6.95 49.04
C GLY A 217 20.75 -6.50 49.81
N PRO A 218 21.71 -5.88 49.12
CA PRO A 218 21.61 -5.38 47.75
C PRO A 218 21.60 -6.48 46.68
N PHE A 219 20.81 -6.29 45.62
CA PHE A 219 20.80 -7.18 44.46
C PHE A 219 21.69 -6.61 43.35
N LYS A 220 22.84 -7.25 43.14
CA LYS A 220 23.86 -6.83 42.18
C LYS A 220 23.53 -7.23 40.74
N HIS A 221 22.70 -8.25 40.55
CA HIS A 221 22.14 -8.59 39.25
C HIS A 221 20.67 -9.00 39.37
N VAL A 222 19.87 -8.54 38.42
CA VAL A 222 18.51 -8.98 38.18
C VAL A 222 18.46 -9.45 36.73
N SER A 223 17.95 -10.65 36.49
CA SER A 223 17.78 -11.20 35.14
C SER A 223 16.47 -11.98 35.03
N VAL A 224 15.66 -11.67 34.02
CA VAL A 224 14.35 -12.29 33.80
C VAL A 224 14.48 -13.45 32.82
N SER A 225 13.76 -14.56 33.08
CA SER A 225 13.78 -15.71 32.19
C SER A 225 13.16 -15.40 30.83
N PRO A 226 13.52 -16.12 29.75
CA PRO A 226 12.97 -15.87 28.41
C PRO A 226 11.44 -15.94 28.31
N THR A 227 10.77 -16.62 29.26
CA THR A 227 9.30 -16.71 29.35
C THR A 227 8.66 -15.67 30.28
N GLY A 228 9.46 -14.83 30.95
CA GLY A 228 8.97 -13.85 31.93
C GLY A 228 8.44 -14.45 33.23
N ARG A 229 8.59 -15.77 33.45
CA ARG A 229 8.01 -16.48 34.60
C ARG A 229 8.90 -16.47 35.84
N PHE A 230 10.21 -16.40 35.64
CA PHE A 230 11.19 -16.52 36.71
C PHE A 230 12.16 -15.34 36.69
N VAL A 231 12.66 -14.98 37.86
CA VAL A 231 13.64 -13.92 38.04
C VAL A 231 14.83 -14.47 38.82
N ALA A 232 16.02 -14.28 38.26
CA ALA A 232 17.30 -14.58 38.85
C ALA A 232 17.82 -13.32 39.56
N LEU A 233 18.05 -13.42 40.87
CA LEU A 233 18.55 -12.34 41.71
C LEU A 233 19.90 -12.73 42.30
N PHE A 234 20.96 -12.00 41.97
CA PHE A 234 22.27 -12.20 42.60
C PHE A 234 22.47 -11.21 43.74
N THR A 235 22.54 -11.72 44.96
CA THR A 235 22.67 -10.92 46.19
C THR A 235 24.09 -10.43 46.42
N GLY A 236 24.25 -9.37 47.22
CA GLY A 236 25.54 -8.84 47.65
C GLY A 236 26.37 -9.84 48.45
N GLU A 237 25.73 -10.83 49.07
CA GLU A 237 26.36 -11.93 49.82
C GLU A 237 26.92 -13.05 48.92
N GLY A 238 26.80 -12.95 47.60
CA GLY A 238 27.33 -13.95 46.67
C GLY A 238 26.38 -15.12 46.38
N LYS A 239 25.11 -15.00 46.75
CA LYS A 239 24.08 -16.02 46.51
C LYS A 239 23.20 -15.66 45.32
N LEU A 240 22.92 -16.65 44.48
CA LEU A 240 21.92 -16.59 43.42
C LEU A 240 20.59 -17.13 43.95
N TRP A 241 19.52 -16.37 43.76
CA TRP A 241 18.15 -16.77 44.04
C TRP A 241 17.34 -16.86 42.75
N VAL A 242 16.54 -17.90 42.62
CA VAL A 242 15.51 -17.98 41.57
C VAL A 242 14.16 -17.86 42.24
N VAL A 243 13.39 -16.85 41.83
CA VAL A 243 12.06 -16.54 42.35
C VAL A 243 11.04 -16.47 41.21
N SER A 244 9.75 -16.52 41.55
CA SER A 244 8.67 -16.21 40.62
C SER A 244 8.71 -14.72 40.23
N SER A 245 8.16 -14.36 39.06
CA SER A 245 8.13 -12.96 38.59
C SER A 245 7.25 -12.03 39.42
N ASP A 246 6.31 -12.58 40.18
CA ASP A 246 5.54 -11.86 41.21
C ASP A 246 6.23 -11.83 42.59
N PHE A 247 7.42 -12.43 42.71
CA PHE A 247 8.25 -12.50 43.91
C PHE A 247 7.60 -13.21 45.11
N GLN A 248 6.53 -13.98 44.90
CA GLN A 248 5.83 -14.70 45.97
C GLN A 248 6.52 -16.01 46.37
N GLU A 249 7.14 -16.69 45.41
CA GLU A 249 7.77 -18.00 45.63
C GLU A 249 9.27 -17.95 45.33
N LYS A 250 10.06 -18.59 46.20
CA LYS A 250 11.49 -18.82 45.99
C LYS A 250 11.72 -20.29 45.65
N PHE A 251 12.19 -20.56 44.44
CA PHE A 251 12.38 -21.90 43.91
C PHE A 251 13.76 -22.48 44.22
N SER A 252 14.81 -21.66 44.15
CA SER A 252 16.18 -22.14 44.41
C SER A 252 17.08 -21.08 45.03
N GLU A 253 18.08 -21.56 45.77
CA GLU A 253 19.21 -20.77 46.27
C GLU A 253 20.50 -21.51 45.95
N TYR A 254 21.49 -20.79 45.43
CA TYR A 254 22.83 -21.29 45.19
C TYR A 254 23.86 -20.32 45.76
N ASP A 255 24.80 -20.82 46.54
CA ASP A 255 25.95 -20.04 47.01
C ASP A 255 27.13 -20.25 46.06
N SER A 256 27.51 -19.18 45.35
CA SER A 256 28.61 -19.23 44.38
C SER A 256 29.96 -19.50 45.05
N ARG A 257 30.09 -19.16 46.35
CA ARG A 257 31.36 -19.10 47.11
C ARG A 257 32.41 -18.19 46.47
N ALA A 258 32.03 -17.39 45.47
CA ALA A 258 32.89 -16.43 44.82
C ALA A 258 33.02 -15.17 45.67
N LYS A 259 34.23 -14.59 45.72
CA LYS A 259 34.47 -13.34 46.47
C LYS A 259 34.03 -12.09 45.70
N THR A 260 33.94 -12.21 44.38
CA THR A 260 33.55 -11.14 43.47
C THR A 260 32.20 -11.47 42.84
N PRO A 261 31.36 -10.47 42.55
CA PRO A 261 30.15 -10.71 41.78
C PRO A 261 30.49 -11.20 40.37
N PRO A 262 29.63 -12.03 39.76
CA PRO A 262 29.78 -12.41 38.35
C PRO A 262 29.72 -11.16 37.46
N LYS A 263 30.31 -11.23 36.27
CA LYS A 263 30.18 -10.17 35.26
C LYS A 263 28.83 -10.21 34.57
N THR A 264 28.32 -11.42 34.31
CA THR A 264 27.03 -11.61 33.64
C THR A 264 26.21 -12.67 34.38
N VAL A 265 24.91 -12.43 34.45
CA VAL A 265 23.90 -13.36 34.99
C VAL A 265 22.81 -13.50 33.94
N GLU A 266 22.83 -14.61 33.21
CA GLU A 266 21.96 -14.82 32.05
C GLU A 266 21.26 -16.17 32.12
N TRP A 267 20.07 -16.27 31.53
CA TRP A 267 19.32 -17.52 31.50
C TRP A 267 19.78 -18.43 30.37
N CYS A 268 19.89 -19.73 30.66
CA CYS A 268 20.11 -20.79 29.68
C CYS A 268 18.80 -21.55 29.49
N GLY A 269 18.04 -21.15 28.47
CA GLY A 269 16.64 -21.57 28.35
C GLY A 269 15.80 -21.02 29.51
N ASN A 270 14.85 -21.82 30.02
CA ASN A 270 14.05 -21.44 31.19
C ASN A 270 14.40 -22.23 32.47
N ASP A 271 15.40 -23.11 32.39
CA ASP A 271 15.61 -24.15 33.41
C ASP A 271 16.91 -23.96 34.20
N ALA A 272 17.84 -23.13 33.71
CA ALA A 272 19.08 -22.83 34.41
C ALA A 272 19.51 -21.36 34.24
N VAL A 273 20.33 -20.92 35.19
CA VAL A 273 20.95 -19.60 35.22
C VAL A 273 22.47 -19.76 35.10
N ILE A 274 23.07 -18.97 34.21
CA ILE A 274 24.49 -18.88 33.96
C ILE A 274 25.07 -17.74 34.79
N LEU A 275 26.09 -18.04 35.59
CA LEU A 275 26.92 -17.05 36.26
C LEU A 275 28.31 -17.09 35.61
N ALA A 276 28.75 -16.01 34.99
CA ALA A 276 30.08 -15.97 34.36
C ALA A 276 30.98 -14.90 34.98
N TRP A 277 32.20 -15.31 35.32
CA TRP A 277 33.33 -14.47 35.73
C TRP A 277 34.32 -14.32 34.56
N GLU A 278 35.57 -13.94 34.83
CA GLU A 278 36.59 -13.85 33.77
C GLU A 278 36.91 -15.22 33.17
N ASP A 279 37.20 -16.22 34.00
CA ASP A 279 37.74 -17.52 33.61
C ASP A 279 36.86 -18.71 34.07
N GLU A 280 35.71 -18.45 34.68
CA GLU A 280 34.82 -19.46 35.23
C GLU A 280 33.36 -19.18 34.88
N VAL A 281 32.63 -20.22 34.45
CA VAL A 281 31.19 -20.17 34.15
C VAL A 281 30.47 -21.25 34.96
N HIS A 282 29.50 -20.86 35.77
CA HIS A 282 28.63 -21.80 36.51
C HIS A 282 27.29 -21.93 35.80
N VAL A 283 26.83 -23.16 35.63
CA VAL A 283 25.46 -23.48 35.20
C VAL A 283 24.69 -23.93 36.42
N VAL A 284 23.78 -23.08 36.89
CA VAL A 284 22.97 -23.34 38.08
C VAL A 284 21.59 -23.77 37.64
N GLY A 285 21.28 -25.05 37.84
CA GLY A 285 19.96 -25.62 37.58
C GLY A 285 19.02 -25.50 38.78
N PRO A 286 17.86 -26.17 38.69
CA PRO A 286 16.86 -26.19 39.77
C PRO A 286 17.46 -26.75 41.07
N ASN A 287 16.87 -26.37 42.20
CA ASN A 287 17.29 -26.80 43.54
C ASN A 287 18.74 -26.46 43.93
N GLY A 288 19.38 -25.52 43.22
CA GLY A 288 20.74 -25.05 43.53
C GLY A 288 21.85 -26.01 43.09
N ALA A 289 21.54 -27.02 42.26
CA ALA A 289 22.55 -27.86 41.64
C ALA A 289 23.36 -27.05 40.63
N ALA A 290 24.68 -27.21 40.58
CA ALA A 290 25.52 -26.46 39.67
C ALA A 290 26.63 -27.31 39.04
N SER A 291 26.96 -27.00 37.78
CA SER A 291 28.21 -27.43 37.12
C SER A 291 29.10 -26.22 36.83
N ARG A 292 30.41 -26.45 36.67
CA ARG A 292 31.42 -25.40 36.51
C ARG A 292 32.30 -25.69 35.30
N TYR A 293 32.44 -24.70 34.43
CA TYR A 293 33.34 -24.70 33.30
C TYR A 293 34.44 -23.68 33.52
N TYR A 294 35.67 -24.06 33.21
CA TYR A 294 36.84 -23.19 33.29
C TYR A 294 37.36 -22.88 31.90
N TYR A 295 37.80 -21.64 31.71
CA TYR A 295 38.26 -21.09 30.44
C TYR A 295 39.60 -20.41 30.62
N ASP A 296 40.41 -20.40 29.57
CA ASP A 296 41.74 -19.76 29.58
C ASP A 296 41.66 -18.22 29.46
N GLY A 297 40.46 -17.67 29.22
CA GLY A 297 40.23 -16.23 29.07
C GLY A 297 38.76 -15.85 29.13
N ARG A 298 38.49 -14.55 28.92
CA ARG A 298 37.15 -13.96 29.09
C ARG A 298 36.09 -14.58 28.19
N VAL A 299 35.03 -15.09 28.81
CA VAL A 299 33.84 -15.60 28.12
C VAL A 299 32.77 -14.51 28.03
N HIS A 300 32.28 -14.27 26.81
CA HIS A 300 31.11 -13.42 26.58
C HIS A 300 29.87 -14.31 26.44
N VAL A 301 28.90 -14.11 27.32
CA VAL A 301 27.64 -14.85 27.34
C VAL A 301 26.60 -14.07 26.57
N ILE A 302 26.04 -14.67 25.52
CA ILE A 302 24.94 -14.11 24.75
C ILE A 302 23.71 -15.00 24.97
N PRO A 303 22.66 -14.48 25.61
CA PRO A 303 21.46 -15.26 25.89
C PRO A 303 20.68 -15.58 24.60
N GLU A 304 20.17 -16.80 24.53
CA GLU A 304 19.20 -17.26 23.53
C GLU A 304 17.97 -17.83 24.26
N PHE A 305 16.83 -17.98 23.59
CA PHE A 305 15.63 -18.46 24.29
C PHE A 305 15.70 -19.95 24.69
N ASP A 306 16.57 -20.73 24.05
CA ASP A 306 16.74 -22.18 24.23
C ASP A 306 18.13 -22.55 24.78
N GLY A 307 18.98 -21.57 25.11
CA GLY A 307 20.34 -21.81 25.62
C GLY A 307 21.14 -20.52 25.72
N VAL A 308 22.47 -20.64 25.70
CA VAL A 308 23.39 -19.49 25.61
C VAL A 308 24.50 -19.76 24.60
N ARG A 309 24.90 -18.71 23.88
CA ARG A 309 26.15 -18.71 23.11
C ARG A 309 27.27 -18.20 24.00
N LEU A 310 28.34 -18.99 24.11
CA LEU A 310 29.56 -18.65 24.82
C LEU A 310 30.62 -18.32 23.78
N ILE A 311 31.10 -17.09 23.80
CA ILE A 311 32.04 -16.58 22.80
C ILE A 311 33.34 -16.17 23.48
N THR A 312 34.43 -16.78 23.04
CA THR A 312 35.79 -16.39 23.35
C THR A 312 36.50 -15.95 22.07
N ASN A 313 37.76 -15.53 22.18
CA ASN A 313 38.61 -15.28 21.02
C ASN A 313 38.69 -16.52 20.10
N ASP A 314 38.82 -17.70 20.70
CA ASP A 314 39.14 -18.93 19.97
C ASP A 314 37.92 -19.77 19.61
N THR A 315 36.80 -19.64 20.33
CA THR A 315 35.68 -20.58 20.21
C THR A 315 34.31 -19.90 20.28
N CYS A 316 33.37 -20.43 19.52
CA CYS A 316 31.94 -20.18 19.66
C CYS A 316 31.27 -21.48 20.08
N GLU A 317 30.77 -21.53 21.32
CA GLU A 317 30.11 -22.70 21.90
C GLU A 317 28.63 -22.40 22.14
N PHE A 318 27.77 -23.41 22.01
CA PHE A 318 26.36 -23.34 22.36
C PHE A 318 26.08 -24.27 23.53
N LEU A 319 25.76 -23.68 24.68
CA LEU A 319 25.44 -24.39 25.91
C LEU A 319 23.93 -24.39 26.08
N HIS A 320 23.33 -25.57 26.20
CA HIS A 320 21.89 -25.71 26.34
C HIS A 320 21.51 -26.99 27.11
N LYS A 321 20.26 -27.04 27.59
CA LYS A 321 19.69 -28.25 28.19
C LYS A 321 19.54 -29.34 27.13
N VAL A 322 19.96 -30.56 27.45
CA VAL A 322 19.72 -31.74 26.61
C VAL A 322 18.21 -31.97 26.51
N PRO A 323 17.61 -31.96 25.31
CA PRO A 323 16.18 -32.19 25.14
C PRO A 323 15.78 -33.60 25.56
N ASP A 324 14.56 -33.74 26.10
CA ASP A 324 14.06 -35.02 26.64
C ASP A 324 14.11 -36.15 25.59
N VAL A 325 13.81 -35.87 24.32
CA VAL A 325 13.91 -36.84 23.21
C VAL A 325 15.34 -37.30 22.94
N THR A 326 16.31 -36.41 23.09
CA THR A 326 17.74 -36.72 22.94
C THR A 326 18.21 -37.53 24.15
N GLU A 327 17.75 -37.18 25.36
CA GLU A 327 17.99 -37.96 26.57
C GLU A 327 17.45 -39.40 26.41
N GLU A 328 16.20 -39.55 25.99
CA GLU A 328 15.55 -40.85 25.81
C GLU A 328 16.33 -41.78 24.87
N VAL A 329 16.93 -41.24 23.81
CA VAL A 329 17.67 -42.01 22.80
C VAL A 329 19.09 -42.36 23.23
N PHE A 330 19.84 -41.42 23.83
CA PHE A 330 21.28 -41.59 24.07
C PHE A 330 21.67 -41.87 25.52
N ARG A 331 20.75 -41.74 26.48
CA ARG A 331 21.04 -41.97 27.90
C ARG A 331 21.61 -43.36 28.12
N LEU A 332 22.67 -43.44 28.92
CA LEU A 332 23.33 -44.70 29.22
C LEU A 332 22.36 -45.70 29.86
N GLY A 333 22.25 -46.88 29.26
CA GLY A 333 21.35 -47.93 29.73
C GLY A 333 19.87 -47.66 29.42
N SER A 334 19.56 -46.70 28.55
CA SER A 334 18.20 -46.50 28.06
C SER A 334 17.67 -47.78 27.42
N THR A 335 16.45 -48.16 27.81
CA THR A 335 15.70 -49.26 27.18
C THR A 335 14.47 -48.72 26.46
N SER A 336 14.47 -47.43 26.12
CA SER A 336 13.38 -46.81 25.39
C SER A 336 13.23 -47.44 24.00
N PRO A 337 12.01 -47.47 23.44
CA PRO A 337 11.79 -47.92 22.07
C PRO A 337 12.69 -47.22 21.06
N ALA A 338 12.95 -45.91 21.23
CA ALA A 338 13.80 -45.13 20.34
C ALA A 338 15.29 -45.49 20.45
N SER A 339 15.82 -45.70 21.66
CA SER A 339 17.19 -46.19 21.87
C SER A 339 17.39 -47.58 21.24
N VAL A 340 16.43 -48.49 21.44
CA VAL A 340 16.47 -49.84 20.85
C VAL A 340 16.39 -49.76 19.32
N LEU A 341 15.60 -48.84 18.77
CA LEU A 341 15.52 -48.62 17.32
C LEU A 341 16.86 -48.14 16.75
N LEU A 342 17.54 -47.22 17.43
CA LEU A 342 18.87 -46.74 17.05
C LEU A 342 19.92 -47.87 17.10
N ASP A 343 19.94 -48.66 18.18
CA ASP A 343 20.81 -49.84 18.30
C ASP A 343 20.56 -50.88 17.20
N SER A 344 19.29 -51.01 16.78
CA SER A 344 18.90 -51.93 15.72
C SER A 344 19.50 -51.55 14.37
N VAL A 345 19.78 -50.26 14.12
CA VAL A 345 20.53 -49.83 12.92
C VAL A 345 21.96 -50.34 12.94
N ASP A 346 22.62 -50.34 14.09
CA ASP A 346 23.99 -50.87 14.20
C ASP A 346 24.04 -52.37 13.99
N LEU A 347 23.02 -53.09 14.47
CA LEU A 347 22.85 -54.52 14.23
C LEU A 347 22.51 -54.80 12.76
N LEU A 348 21.70 -53.96 12.13
CA LEU A 348 21.36 -54.04 10.72
C LEU A 348 22.60 -53.85 9.84
N ASP A 349 23.44 -52.86 10.15
CA ASP A 349 24.71 -52.60 9.44
C ASP A 349 25.70 -53.77 9.60
N LYS A 350 25.65 -54.45 10.74
CA LYS A 350 26.40 -55.69 11.01
C LYS A 350 25.73 -56.95 10.41
N LYS A 351 24.60 -56.82 9.71
CA LYS A 351 23.79 -57.92 9.15
C LYS A 351 23.37 -58.96 10.20
N SER A 352 23.12 -58.52 11.42
CA SER A 352 22.70 -59.39 12.53
C SER A 352 21.19 -59.61 12.51
N PRO A 353 20.70 -60.86 12.67
CA PRO A 353 19.25 -61.13 12.76
C PRO A 353 18.62 -60.52 14.01
N LYS A 354 19.42 -60.16 15.02
CA LYS A 354 18.97 -59.49 16.25
C LYS A 354 18.29 -58.14 15.99
N ALA A 355 18.54 -57.51 14.84
CA ALA A 355 17.85 -56.29 14.46
C ALA A 355 16.32 -56.52 14.33
N ASP A 356 15.90 -57.65 13.75
CA ASP A 356 14.48 -57.98 13.63
C ASP A 356 13.85 -58.34 14.98
N GLU A 357 14.58 -59.08 15.84
CA GLU A 357 14.15 -59.38 17.21
C GLU A 357 13.87 -58.10 18.02
N ASN A 358 14.77 -57.11 17.92
CA ASN A 358 14.61 -55.82 18.57
C ASN A 358 13.40 -55.05 18.04
N ILE A 359 13.18 -55.06 16.72
CA ILE A 359 12.02 -54.43 16.09
C ILE A 359 10.71 -55.08 16.56
N GLN A 360 10.62 -56.42 16.59
CA GLN A 360 9.43 -57.10 17.09
C GLN A 360 9.18 -56.78 18.56
N ARG A 361 10.25 -56.64 19.37
CA ARG A 361 10.15 -56.24 20.78
C ARG A 361 9.54 -54.85 20.97
N ILE A 362 9.89 -53.89 20.12
CA ILE A 362 9.41 -52.49 20.24
C ILE A 362 8.18 -52.21 19.38
N ARG A 363 7.68 -53.19 18.61
CA ARG A 363 6.56 -53.05 17.67
C ARG A 363 5.34 -52.29 18.20
N PRO A 364 4.89 -52.47 19.46
CA PRO A 364 3.74 -51.72 19.99
C PRO A 364 3.94 -50.20 20.01
N ASN A 365 5.18 -49.73 20.21
CA ASN A 365 5.52 -48.31 20.35
C ASN A 365 6.44 -47.83 19.22
N LEU A 366 6.49 -48.55 18.10
CA LEU A 366 7.44 -48.29 17.03
C LEU A 366 7.17 -46.95 16.33
N SER A 367 5.91 -46.54 16.20
CA SER A 367 5.55 -45.23 15.64
C SER A 367 6.14 -44.09 16.47
N GLU A 368 5.98 -44.14 17.80
CA GLU A 368 6.54 -43.15 18.72
C GLU A 368 8.07 -43.19 18.70
N ALA A 369 8.68 -44.38 18.63
CA ALA A 369 10.13 -44.53 18.51
C ALA A 369 10.70 -43.85 17.25
N VAL A 370 9.98 -43.95 16.14
CA VAL A 370 10.33 -43.27 14.88
C VAL A 370 10.24 -41.76 15.07
N ASP A 371 9.15 -41.25 15.63
CA ASP A 371 8.95 -39.81 15.86
C ASP A 371 10.01 -39.22 16.80
N VAL A 372 10.36 -39.94 17.87
CA VAL A 372 11.43 -39.56 18.80
C VAL A 372 12.78 -39.50 18.08
N CYS A 373 13.11 -40.51 17.25
CA CYS A 373 14.34 -40.48 16.45
C CYS A 373 14.36 -39.29 15.47
N VAL A 374 13.24 -38.98 14.82
CA VAL A 374 13.13 -37.82 13.90
C VAL A 374 13.36 -36.51 14.67
N LYS A 375 12.69 -36.31 15.81
CA LYS A 375 12.85 -35.11 16.64
C LYS A 375 14.26 -34.98 17.20
N ALA A 376 14.82 -36.05 17.74
CA ALA A 376 16.19 -36.08 18.26
C ALA A 376 17.21 -35.67 17.17
N ALA A 377 16.99 -36.06 15.91
CA ALA A 377 17.85 -35.65 14.80
C ALA A 377 17.91 -34.12 14.61
N GLY A 378 16.80 -33.41 14.87
CA GLY A 378 16.74 -31.94 14.81
C GLY A 378 17.66 -31.25 15.81
N TYR A 379 17.80 -31.81 17.01
CA TYR A 379 18.62 -31.23 18.07
C TYR A 379 20.11 -31.52 17.92
N GLU A 380 20.51 -32.53 17.16
CA GLU A 380 21.92 -32.83 16.95
C GLU A 380 22.57 -31.82 15.98
N PHE A 381 23.81 -31.41 16.29
CA PHE A 381 24.61 -30.55 15.41
C PHE A 381 25.51 -31.36 14.48
N ASP A 382 25.97 -32.53 14.91
CA ASP A 382 26.85 -33.40 14.12
C ASP A 382 26.08 -34.11 12.99
N PRO A 383 26.45 -33.92 11.71
CA PRO A 383 25.78 -34.56 10.58
C PRO A 383 25.79 -36.09 10.60
N TYR A 384 26.75 -36.72 11.26
CA TYR A 384 26.81 -38.17 11.45
C TYR A 384 25.64 -38.65 12.31
N TRP A 385 25.41 -38.03 13.47
CA TRP A 385 24.34 -38.42 14.38
C TRP A 385 22.97 -38.09 13.83
N GLN A 386 22.80 -36.94 13.17
CA GLN A 386 21.59 -36.60 12.41
C GLN A 386 21.22 -37.72 11.41
N LYS A 387 22.18 -38.16 10.60
CA LYS A 387 21.96 -39.23 9.61
C LYS A 387 21.66 -40.57 10.26
N ARG A 388 22.32 -40.90 11.38
CA ARG A 388 22.06 -42.16 12.10
C ARG A 388 20.65 -42.22 12.66
N LEU A 389 20.20 -41.15 13.30
CA LEU A 389 18.84 -41.03 13.83
C LEU A 389 17.79 -41.09 12.72
N LEU A 390 18.00 -40.38 11.61
CA LEU A 390 17.12 -40.47 10.44
C LEU A 390 17.14 -41.86 9.79
N LYS A 391 18.28 -42.56 9.80
CA LYS A 391 18.35 -43.94 9.32
C LYS A 391 17.57 -44.89 10.23
N ALA A 392 17.60 -44.68 11.55
CA ALA A 392 16.80 -45.43 12.52
C ALA A 392 15.30 -45.20 12.30
N ALA A 393 14.89 -43.94 12.16
CA ALA A 393 13.52 -43.58 11.81
C ALA A 393 13.08 -44.20 10.46
N SER A 394 13.92 -44.13 9.43
CA SER A 394 13.64 -44.75 8.12
C SER A 394 13.50 -46.26 8.20
N PHE A 395 14.30 -46.92 9.05
CA PHE A 395 14.21 -48.36 9.28
C PHE A 395 12.91 -48.74 10.00
N GLY A 396 12.57 -48.04 11.09
CA GLY A 396 11.32 -48.28 11.83
C GLY A 396 10.08 -48.04 10.97
N LYS A 397 10.08 -46.94 10.19
CA LYS A 397 9.01 -46.63 9.23
C LYS A 397 8.78 -47.77 8.22
N SER A 398 9.83 -48.44 7.74
CA SER A 398 9.71 -49.51 6.74
C SER A 398 8.94 -50.75 7.24
N VAL A 399 8.75 -50.87 8.55
CA VAL A 399 8.07 -51.99 9.21
C VAL A 399 6.60 -51.65 9.53
N LEU A 400 6.25 -50.37 9.59
CA LEU A 400 4.90 -49.90 9.89
C LEU A 400 4.02 -49.97 8.63
N GLU A 401 2.81 -50.53 8.76
CA GLU A 401 1.84 -50.62 7.65
C GLU A 401 1.22 -49.25 7.32
N LEU A 402 1.01 -48.40 8.33
CA LEU A 402 0.46 -47.06 8.22
C LEU A 402 1.30 -46.09 9.07
N TYR A 403 1.98 -45.16 8.42
CA TYR A 403 2.76 -44.12 9.09
C TYR A 403 2.77 -42.84 8.26
N ASN A 404 2.45 -41.69 8.89
CA ASN A 404 2.58 -40.40 8.23
C ASN A 404 4.06 -39.99 8.16
N SER A 405 4.56 -39.77 6.95
CA SER A 405 5.98 -39.47 6.71
C SER A 405 6.30 -37.98 6.60
N ASP A 406 5.29 -37.12 6.74
CA ASP A 406 5.45 -35.67 6.57
C ASP A 406 6.53 -35.12 7.52
N ASP A 407 6.45 -35.41 8.83
CA ASP A 407 7.43 -34.97 9.83
C ASP A 407 8.86 -35.43 9.51
N PHE A 408 9.01 -36.66 8.98
CA PHE A 408 10.31 -37.17 8.54
C PHE A 408 10.86 -36.35 7.38
N VAL A 409 10.03 -36.09 6.36
CA VAL A 409 10.43 -35.31 5.19
C VAL A 409 10.77 -33.88 5.60
N GLU A 410 9.89 -33.21 6.34
CA GLU A 410 10.11 -31.86 6.84
C GLU A 410 11.40 -31.75 7.66
N MET A 411 11.67 -32.70 8.56
CA MET A 411 12.91 -32.68 9.35
C MET A 411 14.15 -32.81 8.44
N THR A 412 14.12 -33.67 7.42
CA THR A 412 15.26 -33.78 6.48
C THR A 412 15.49 -32.50 5.68
N GLU A 413 14.42 -31.80 5.31
CA GLU A 413 14.49 -30.51 4.63
C GLU A 413 15.08 -29.43 5.53
N ARG A 414 14.59 -29.32 6.77
CA ARG A 414 15.08 -28.38 7.79
C ARG A 414 16.55 -28.61 8.11
N LEU A 415 16.97 -29.87 8.33
CA LEU A 415 18.36 -30.22 8.61
C LEU A 415 19.31 -29.86 7.45
N ARG A 416 18.85 -29.99 6.21
CA ARG A 416 19.64 -29.59 5.04
C ARG A 416 19.89 -28.08 5.02
N VAL A 417 18.87 -27.28 5.32
CA VAL A 417 19.00 -25.81 5.41
C VAL A 417 19.87 -25.40 6.60
N LEU A 418 19.61 -25.97 7.79
CA LEU A 418 20.40 -25.75 9.01
C LEU A 418 21.89 -26.04 8.77
N LYS A 419 22.20 -27.17 8.13
CA LYS A 419 23.59 -27.51 7.78
C LYS A 419 24.23 -26.46 6.87
N ALA A 420 23.49 -25.94 5.90
CA ALA A 420 24.04 -24.97 4.94
C ALA A 420 24.33 -23.61 5.60
N VAL A 421 23.46 -23.13 6.50
CA VAL A 421 23.66 -21.84 7.19
C VAL A 421 24.65 -21.93 8.36
N ARG A 422 24.80 -23.11 8.96
CA ARG A 422 25.81 -23.38 9.99
C ARG A 422 27.23 -23.51 9.43
N ASP A 423 27.42 -23.65 8.12
CA ASP A 423 28.75 -23.70 7.51
C ASP A 423 29.57 -22.46 7.90
N TYR A 424 30.85 -22.63 8.22
CA TYR A 424 31.71 -21.56 8.74
C TYR A 424 31.82 -20.35 7.79
N GLN A 425 31.62 -20.54 6.48
CA GLN A 425 31.63 -19.45 5.51
C GLN A 425 30.45 -18.50 5.66
N ILE A 426 29.34 -19.00 6.21
CA ILE A 426 28.11 -18.27 6.51
C ILE A 426 28.07 -17.86 8.00
N GLY A 427 28.37 -18.80 8.90
CA GLY A 427 28.61 -18.53 10.32
C GLY A 427 27.35 -18.26 11.15
N MET A 428 26.23 -18.92 10.87
CA MET A 428 24.98 -18.80 11.62
C MET A 428 24.70 -20.08 12.45
N PRO A 429 25.05 -20.12 13.75
CA PRO A 429 24.94 -21.29 14.62
C PRO A 429 23.50 -21.47 15.14
N ILE A 430 22.51 -21.34 14.26
CA ILE A 430 21.09 -21.37 14.62
C ILE A 430 20.67 -22.79 15.03
N SER A 431 19.98 -22.93 16.17
CA SER A 431 19.39 -24.21 16.62
C SER A 431 18.14 -24.58 15.82
N TYR A 432 17.66 -25.81 15.96
CA TYR A 432 16.40 -26.23 15.34
C TYR A 432 15.21 -25.42 15.88
N GLU A 433 15.14 -25.21 17.20
CA GLU A 433 14.07 -24.41 17.83
C GLU A 433 14.12 -22.95 17.36
N GLN A 434 15.32 -22.38 17.28
CA GLN A 434 15.51 -21.02 16.78
C GLN A 434 15.10 -20.88 15.31
N TYR A 435 15.40 -21.87 14.48
CA TYR A 435 14.93 -21.91 13.10
C TYR A 435 13.39 -21.94 13.01
N MET A 436 12.74 -22.76 13.85
CA MET A 436 11.28 -22.84 13.89
C MET A 436 10.64 -21.51 14.33
N ARG A 437 11.25 -20.82 15.30
CA ARG A 437 10.77 -19.52 15.80
C ARG A 437 11.04 -18.36 14.83
N LEU A 438 12.21 -18.35 14.19
CA LEU A 438 12.61 -17.33 13.23
C LEU A 438 11.79 -17.40 11.94
N THR A 439 11.41 -18.62 11.54
CA THR A 439 10.82 -19.00 10.23
C THR A 439 11.81 -18.99 9.06
N PRO A 440 11.56 -19.82 8.03
CA PRO A 440 12.43 -19.89 6.85
C PRO A 440 12.53 -18.57 6.08
N GLU A 441 11.45 -17.79 5.99
CA GLU A 441 11.41 -16.53 5.26
C GLU A 441 12.33 -15.48 5.89
N LYS A 442 12.33 -15.37 7.21
CA LYS A 442 13.24 -14.46 7.91
C LYS A 442 14.68 -14.96 7.86
N LEU A 443 14.91 -16.27 7.87
CA LEU A 443 16.26 -16.82 7.63
C LEU A 443 16.78 -16.41 6.25
N VAL A 444 15.96 -16.52 5.21
CA VAL A 444 16.29 -16.05 3.86
C VAL A 444 16.60 -14.55 3.88
N GLN A 445 15.80 -13.73 4.57
CA GLN A 445 16.08 -12.29 4.72
C GLN A 445 17.43 -12.04 5.41
N ARG A 446 17.78 -12.79 6.44
CA ARG A 446 19.10 -12.70 7.11
C ARG A 446 20.25 -13.06 6.17
N LEU A 447 20.09 -14.04 5.30
CA LEU A 447 21.07 -14.38 4.26
C LEU A 447 21.21 -13.25 3.22
N VAL A 448 20.10 -12.64 2.83
CA VAL A 448 20.06 -11.49 1.91
C VAL A 448 20.80 -10.28 2.51
N ASN A 449 20.57 -9.97 3.78
CA ASN A 449 21.26 -8.90 4.52
C ASN A 449 22.78 -9.14 4.59
N ARG A 450 23.22 -10.41 4.63
CA ARG A 450 24.64 -10.79 4.57
C ARG A 450 25.22 -10.80 3.14
N ARG A 451 24.40 -10.53 2.13
CA ARG A 451 24.75 -10.62 0.69
C ARG A 451 25.07 -12.04 0.21
N GLU A 452 24.61 -13.06 0.92
CA GLU A 452 24.76 -14.48 0.53
C GLU A 452 23.67 -14.90 -0.47
N TYR A 453 23.55 -14.15 -1.57
CA TYR A 453 22.45 -14.25 -2.53
C TYR A 453 22.29 -15.62 -3.16
N LEU A 454 23.40 -16.28 -3.51
CA LEU A 454 23.34 -17.61 -4.13
C LEU A 454 22.75 -18.64 -3.16
N LEU A 455 23.14 -18.60 -1.89
CA LEU A 455 22.59 -19.50 -0.89
C LEU A 455 21.12 -19.17 -0.61
N ALA A 456 20.78 -17.89 -0.48
CA ALA A 456 19.40 -17.44 -0.30
C ALA A 456 18.48 -17.94 -1.42
N VAL A 457 18.88 -17.78 -2.70
CA VAL A 457 18.10 -18.29 -3.85
C VAL A 457 17.96 -19.80 -3.79
N ARG A 458 19.03 -20.55 -3.50
CA ARG A 458 18.97 -22.01 -3.41
C ARG A 458 18.07 -22.50 -2.28
N VAL A 459 18.09 -21.84 -1.12
CA VAL A 459 17.21 -22.16 0.01
C VAL A 459 15.76 -21.83 -0.35
N SER A 460 15.50 -20.68 -0.97
CA SER A 460 14.15 -20.31 -1.42
C SER A 460 13.60 -21.27 -2.47
N GLU A 461 14.38 -21.64 -3.49
CA GLU A 461 13.97 -22.62 -4.50
C GLU A 461 13.72 -24.00 -3.88
N TYR A 462 14.56 -24.41 -2.92
CA TYR A 462 14.42 -25.68 -2.21
C TYR A 462 13.15 -25.75 -1.35
N LEU A 463 12.81 -24.65 -0.67
CA LEU A 463 11.66 -24.55 0.22
C LEU A 463 10.40 -23.99 -0.49
N LEU A 464 10.46 -23.75 -1.79
CA LEU A 464 9.37 -23.15 -2.59
C LEU A 464 8.91 -21.77 -2.10
N ILE A 465 9.84 -20.98 -1.54
CA ILE A 465 9.62 -19.60 -1.11
C ILE A 465 9.87 -18.65 -2.28
N PRO A 466 9.02 -17.62 -2.50
CA PRO A 466 9.25 -16.61 -3.53
C PRO A 466 10.63 -15.94 -3.40
N ALA A 467 11.39 -15.93 -4.50
CA ALA A 467 12.75 -15.37 -4.56
C ALA A 467 12.79 -13.92 -5.10
N ASP A 468 11.64 -13.34 -5.42
CA ASP A 468 11.49 -11.98 -5.97
C ASP A 468 12.20 -10.93 -5.12
N LYS A 469 12.01 -10.96 -3.79
CA LYS A 469 12.68 -10.03 -2.86
C LYS A 469 14.20 -10.16 -2.86
N ILE A 470 14.73 -11.38 -3.06
CA ILE A 470 16.16 -11.64 -3.11
C ILE A 470 16.76 -10.97 -4.35
N TYR A 471 16.12 -11.14 -5.51
CA TYR A 471 16.55 -10.55 -6.77
C TYR A 471 16.46 -9.02 -6.74
N VAL A 472 15.38 -8.46 -6.19
CA VAL A 472 15.22 -7.00 -6.03
C VAL A 472 16.29 -6.42 -5.11
N HIS A 473 16.56 -7.06 -3.96
CA HIS A 473 17.61 -6.62 -3.05
C HIS A 473 19.00 -6.70 -3.69
N TRP A 474 19.31 -7.80 -4.38
CA TRP A 474 20.57 -7.95 -5.13
C TRP A 474 20.74 -6.86 -6.17
N ALA A 475 19.70 -6.59 -6.97
CA ALA A 475 19.75 -5.59 -8.03
C ALA A 475 19.93 -4.18 -7.45
N SER A 476 19.20 -3.85 -6.38
CA SER A 476 19.33 -2.59 -5.65
C SER A 476 20.77 -2.42 -5.14
N GLN A 477 21.34 -3.46 -4.53
CA GLN A 477 22.72 -3.40 -4.04
C GLN A 477 23.74 -3.31 -5.18
N LYS A 478 23.47 -3.96 -6.31
CA LYS A 478 24.34 -3.90 -7.49
C LYS A 478 24.36 -2.48 -8.07
N VAL A 479 23.23 -1.81 -8.09
CA VAL A 479 23.10 -0.40 -8.50
C VAL A 479 23.88 0.52 -7.56
N LYS A 480 23.73 0.34 -6.23
CA LYS A 480 24.44 1.16 -5.23
C LYS A 480 25.97 1.04 -5.31
N VAL A 481 26.50 -0.17 -5.48
CA VAL A 481 27.95 -0.43 -5.37
C VAL A 481 28.69 -0.35 -6.70
N SER A 482 28.02 -0.55 -7.83
CA SER A 482 28.70 -0.64 -9.13
C SER A 482 29.29 0.70 -9.57
N THR A 483 30.55 0.75 -10.00
CA THR A 483 31.17 1.95 -10.59
C THR A 483 31.07 1.99 -12.13
N ALA A 484 30.41 1.01 -12.74
CA ALA A 484 30.21 0.96 -14.19
C ALA A 484 29.21 2.01 -14.68
N ASP A 485 29.19 2.22 -16.00
CA ASP A 485 28.24 3.10 -16.69
C ASP A 485 26.80 2.61 -16.53
N ASP A 486 25.87 3.57 -16.52
CA ASP A 486 24.44 3.32 -16.25
C ASP A 486 23.83 2.34 -17.26
N ASP A 487 24.17 2.43 -18.55
CA ASP A 487 23.67 1.52 -19.58
C ASP A 487 24.12 0.07 -19.34
N ALA A 488 25.39 -0.13 -18.98
CA ALA A 488 25.92 -1.46 -18.66
C ALA A 488 25.27 -2.04 -17.39
N VAL A 489 25.07 -1.22 -16.36
CA VAL A 489 24.38 -1.66 -15.13
C VAL A 489 22.93 -2.05 -15.44
N CYS A 490 22.21 -1.21 -16.20
CA CYS A 490 20.83 -1.47 -16.63
C CYS A 490 20.73 -2.80 -17.38
N LYS A 491 21.56 -2.99 -18.42
CA LYS A 491 21.59 -4.24 -19.20
C LYS A 491 21.87 -5.48 -18.35
N LEU A 492 22.84 -5.39 -17.43
CA LEU A 492 23.17 -6.50 -16.54
C LEU A 492 22.00 -6.86 -15.62
N VAL A 493 21.36 -5.85 -15.02
CA VAL A 493 20.21 -6.04 -14.14
C VAL A 493 19.06 -6.66 -14.93
N VAL A 494 18.65 -6.06 -16.05
CA VAL A 494 17.54 -6.56 -16.88
C VAL A 494 17.81 -7.99 -17.34
N GLN A 495 19.00 -8.30 -17.85
CA GLN A 495 19.37 -9.65 -18.30
C GLN A 495 19.27 -10.70 -17.17
N ARG A 496 19.58 -10.32 -15.93
CA ARG A 496 19.54 -11.23 -14.78
C ARG A 496 18.13 -11.43 -14.22
N LEU A 497 17.27 -10.42 -14.37
CA LEU A 497 15.88 -10.43 -13.91
C LEU A 497 14.92 -10.96 -14.99
N GLU A 498 15.37 -11.09 -16.24
CA GLU A 498 14.59 -11.61 -17.35
C GLU A 498 14.07 -13.03 -17.06
N GLY A 499 12.78 -13.27 -17.31
CA GLY A 499 12.12 -14.55 -17.09
C GLY A 499 11.80 -14.89 -15.64
N LYS A 500 12.06 -14.00 -14.68
CA LYS A 500 11.70 -14.18 -13.27
C LYS A 500 10.35 -13.50 -12.98
N SER A 501 9.47 -14.19 -12.25
CA SER A 501 8.14 -13.69 -11.90
C SER A 501 8.16 -12.81 -10.65
N GLY A 502 7.19 -11.88 -10.57
CA GLY A 502 6.95 -11.08 -9.36
C GLY A 502 7.96 -9.94 -9.10
N ILE A 503 8.91 -9.69 -10.00
CA ILE A 503 9.91 -8.65 -9.82
C ILE A 503 9.30 -7.26 -9.99
N SER A 504 9.56 -6.38 -9.03
CA SER A 504 9.28 -4.95 -9.13
C SER A 504 10.57 -4.18 -9.38
N PHE A 505 10.60 -3.38 -10.45
CA PHE A 505 11.72 -2.48 -10.76
C PHE A 505 11.65 -1.17 -9.99
N GLU A 506 10.48 -0.82 -9.42
CA GLU A 506 10.27 0.38 -8.57
C GLU A 506 11.38 0.58 -7.52
N LEU A 507 11.62 -0.41 -6.65
CA LEU A 507 12.62 -0.29 -5.56
C LEU A 507 14.05 -0.21 -6.08
N ILE A 508 14.33 -0.86 -7.22
CA ILE A 508 15.65 -0.85 -7.86
C ILE A 508 15.90 0.54 -8.46
N ALA A 509 14.90 1.12 -9.11
CA ALA A 509 14.94 2.46 -9.66
C ALA A 509 15.04 3.53 -8.56
N GLN A 510 14.29 3.39 -7.47
CA GLN A 510 14.43 4.25 -6.29
C GLN A 510 15.87 4.21 -5.75
N SER A 511 16.43 3.02 -5.60
CA SER A 511 17.83 2.87 -5.14
C SER A 511 18.84 3.51 -6.09
N ALA A 512 18.58 3.52 -7.40
CA ALA A 512 19.41 4.24 -8.37
C ALA A 512 19.30 5.75 -8.20
N TYR A 513 18.09 6.25 -7.98
CA TYR A 513 17.83 7.67 -7.79
C TYR A 513 18.44 8.21 -6.49
N ASP A 514 18.32 7.47 -5.38
CA ASP A 514 18.90 7.84 -4.08
C ASP A 514 20.43 7.96 -4.13
N GLU A 515 21.07 7.18 -5.00
CA GLU A 515 22.52 7.24 -5.28
C GLU A 515 22.90 8.32 -6.31
N GLY A 516 21.94 9.15 -6.75
CA GLY A 516 22.13 10.23 -7.71
C GLY A 516 22.21 9.80 -9.17
N ARG A 517 21.82 8.57 -9.52
CA ARG A 517 21.83 8.03 -10.89
C ARG A 517 20.47 8.13 -11.57
N SER A 518 20.00 9.35 -11.82
CA SER A 518 18.67 9.60 -12.39
C SER A 518 18.48 8.94 -13.77
N HIS A 519 19.52 8.88 -14.60
CA HIS A 519 19.44 8.23 -15.91
C HIS A 519 19.21 6.71 -15.78
N LEU A 520 19.97 6.03 -14.92
CA LEU A 520 19.75 4.62 -14.61
C LEU A 520 18.36 4.36 -14.01
N ALA A 521 17.92 5.23 -13.09
CA ALA A 521 16.62 5.11 -12.43
C ALA A 521 15.47 5.12 -13.44
N THR A 522 15.46 6.10 -14.35
CA THR A 522 14.43 6.20 -15.40
C THR A 522 14.49 5.02 -16.38
N GLN A 523 15.68 4.56 -16.78
CA GLN A 523 15.80 3.38 -17.64
C GLN A 523 15.26 2.10 -16.97
N LEU A 524 15.63 1.85 -15.71
CA LEU A 524 15.16 0.68 -14.96
C LEU A 524 13.65 0.72 -14.76
N LEU A 525 13.10 1.90 -14.47
CA LEU A 525 11.67 2.08 -14.23
C LEU A 525 10.81 1.83 -15.48
N ASN A 526 11.35 2.00 -16.68
CA ASN A 526 10.67 1.62 -17.92
C ASN A 526 10.39 0.10 -18.03
N HIS A 527 11.08 -0.71 -17.22
CA HIS A 527 10.84 -2.15 -17.12
C HIS A 527 9.83 -2.52 -16.01
N GLU A 528 9.30 -1.56 -15.23
CA GLU A 528 8.19 -1.84 -14.31
C GLU A 528 6.88 -1.95 -15.09
N PRO A 529 6.19 -3.11 -15.05
CA PRO A 529 4.96 -3.31 -15.81
C PRO A 529 3.76 -2.55 -15.24
N ARG A 530 3.81 -2.14 -13.96
CA ARG A 530 2.69 -1.49 -13.27
C ARG A 530 2.85 0.03 -13.31
N ALA A 531 2.03 0.68 -14.12
CA ALA A 531 1.99 2.14 -14.21
C ALA A 531 1.77 2.83 -12.86
N GLY A 532 0.92 2.26 -11.99
CA GLY A 532 0.67 2.80 -10.65
C GLY A 532 1.87 2.82 -9.70
N LYS A 533 2.97 2.12 -10.03
CA LYS A 533 4.25 2.21 -9.31
C LYS A 533 5.27 3.07 -10.03
N GLN A 534 5.24 3.04 -11.36
CA GLN A 534 6.09 3.87 -12.20
C GLN A 534 5.77 5.36 -12.03
N VAL A 535 4.50 5.74 -12.11
CA VAL A 535 4.10 7.15 -12.14
C VAL A 535 4.42 7.91 -10.84
N PRO A 536 4.11 7.40 -9.63
CA PRO A 536 4.49 8.09 -8.39
C PRO A 536 6.00 8.28 -8.23
N LEU A 537 6.80 7.29 -8.67
CA LEU A 537 8.25 7.39 -8.63
C LEU A 537 8.77 8.44 -9.62
N LEU A 538 8.24 8.47 -10.85
CA LEU A 538 8.60 9.52 -11.84
C LEU A 538 8.31 10.93 -11.31
N LEU A 539 7.16 11.13 -10.65
CA LEU A 539 6.84 12.42 -10.03
C LEU A 539 7.82 12.79 -8.92
N THR A 540 8.25 11.81 -8.11
CA THR A 540 9.25 12.01 -7.05
C THR A 540 10.61 12.38 -7.65
N MET A 541 10.96 11.82 -8.81
CA MET A 541 12.19 12.13 -9.55
C MET A 541 12.11 13.42 -10.38
N GLU A 542 11.02 14.19 -10.25
CA GLU A 542 10.74 15.42 -11.03
C GLU A 542 10.56 15.23 -12.54
N GLU A 543 10.35 14.00 -13.00
CA GLU A 543 10.10 13.64 -14.41
C GLU A 543 8.61 13.78 -14.77
N ASP A 544 8.10 15.00 -14.61
CA ASP A 544 6.67 15.36 -14.68
C ASP A 544 5.99 14.98 -16.02
N GLU A 545 6.65 15.27 -17.15
CA GLU A 545 6.09 14.99 -18.48
C GLU A 545 6.02 13.48 -18.75
N ILE A 546 7.08 12.74 -18.39
CA ILE A 546 7.14 11.29 -18.54
C ILE A 546 6.10 10.63 -17.63
N ALA A 547 5.91 11.13 -16.41
CA ALA A 547 4.88 10.65 -15.49
C ALA A 547 3.48 10.79 -16.08
N LEU A 548 3.18 11.95 -16.70
CA LEU A 548 1.89 12.18 -17.36
C LEU A 548 1.72 11.27 -18.58
N ASP A 549 2.74 11.12 -19.41
CA ASP A 549 2.69 10.22 -20.58
C ASP A 549 2.45 8.76 -20.16
N LYS A 550 3.14 8.29 -19.12
CA LYS A 550 2.93 6.93 -18.57
C LYS A 550 1.57 6.74 -17.92
N ALA A 551 1.04 7.75 -17.24
CA ALA A 551 -0.33 7.70 -16.73
C ALA A 551 -1.34 7.62 -17.89
N LEU A 552 -1.15 8.39 -18.95
CA LEU A 552 -2.01 8.36 -20.14
C LEU A 552 -1.94 7.01 -20.88
N GLU A 553 -0.75 6.44 -21.06
CA GLU A 553 -0.53 5.12 -21.65
C GLU A 553 -1.21 4.00 -20.84
N SER A 554 -1.32 4.16 -19.51
CA SER A 554 -1.95 3.17 -18.63
C SER A 554 -3.45 3.06 -18.82
N GLY A 555 -4.11 4.12 -19.31
CA GLY A 555 -5.57 4.22 -19.40
C GLY A 555 -6.28 4.36 -18.04
N ASP A 556 -5.55 4.41 -16.93
CA ASP A 556 -6.11 4.61 -15.59
C ASP A 556 -6.42 6.09 -15.36
N THR A 557 -7.72 6.42 -15.34
CA THR A 557 -8.19 7.80 -15.19
C THR A 557 -7.84 8.39 -13.82
N ASP A 558 -7.81 7.57 -12.76
CA ASP A 558 -7.45 8.03 -11.42
C ASP A 558 -5.97 8.38 -11.35
N LEU A 559 -5.13 7.56 -11.98
CA LEU A 559 -3.69 7.83 -12.08
C LEU A 559 -3.38 9.09 -12.89
N VAL A 560 -4.10 9.30 -14.00
CA VAL A 560 -3.97 10.54 -14.78
C VAL A 560 -4.42 11.75 -13.96
N TYR A 561 -5.53 11.64 -13.24
CA TYR A 561 -6.03 12.72 -12.38
C TYR A 561 -5.06 13.04 -11.23
N PHE A 562 -4.48 12.02 -10.61
CA PHE A 562 -3.44 12.16 -9.58
C PHE A 562 -2.25 12.97 -10.10
N VAL A 563 -1.74 12.65 -11.29
CA VAL A 563 -0.65 13.43 -11.93
C VAL A 563 -1.09 14.86 -12.20
N LEU A 564 -2.27 15.06 -12.79
CA LEU A 564 -2.77 16.40 -13.12
C LEU A 564 -2.92 17.30 -11.90
N LEU A 565 -3.45 16.77 -10.78
CA LEU A 565 -3.54 17.51 -9.53
C LEU A 565 -2.16 17.87 -8.97
N HIS A 566 -1.21 16.94 -9.04
CA HIS A 566 0.17 17.19 -8.62
C HIS A 566 0.80 18.32 -9.47
N LEU A 567 0.67 18.25 -10.79
CA LEU A 567 1.20 19.27 -11.71
C LEU A 567 0.51 20.62 -11.55
N LYS A 568 -0.82 20.67 -11.36
CA LYS A 568 -1.57 21.92 -11.11
C LYS A 568 -1.07 22.63 -9.84
N LYS A 569 -0.67 21.87 -8.81
CA LYS A 569 -0.13 22.42 -7.56
C LYS A 569 1.34 22.86 -7.68
N LYS A 570 2.14 22.12 -8.45
CA LYS A 570 3.58 22.34 -8.60
C LYS A 570 3.92 23.45 -9.60
N LEU A 571 3.27 23.45 -10.76
CA LEU A 571 3.61 24.31 -11.89
C LEU A 571 2.82 25.62 -11.87
N PRO A 572 3.41 26.74 -12.36
CA PRO A 572 2.63 27.92 -12.72
C PRO A 572 1.58 27.57 -13.76
N LEU A 573 0.43 28.24 -13.70
CA LEU A 573 -0.74 27.89 -14.51
C LEU A 573 -0.45 27.85 -16.02
N ALA A 574 0.34 28.80 -16.53
CA ALA A 574 0.73 28.81 -17.95
C ALA A 574 1.61 27.62 -18.35
N SER A 575 2.52 27.18 -17.47
CA SER A 575 3.34 25.99 -17.71
C SER A 575 2.51 24.73 -17.67
N PHE A 576 1.56 24.63 -16.73
CA PHE A 576 0.62 23.52 -16.64
C PHE A 576 -0.21 23.38 -17.91
N PHE A 577 -0.80 24.46 -18.41
CA PHE A 577 -1.57 24.45 -19.66
C PHE A 577 -0.72 24.03 -20.86
N ARG A 578 0.51 24.56 -20.99
CA ARG A 578 1.43 24.11 -22.04
C ARG A 578 1.71 22.61 -22.00
N THR A 579 1.85 22.03 -20.80
CA THR A 579 2.10 20.59 -20.64
C THR A 579 0.89 19.74 -21.06
N ILE A 580 -0.34 20.17 -20.77
CA ILE A 580 -1.55 19.39 -21.10
C ILE A 580 -2.05 19.60 -22.52
N ASN A 581 -1.78 20.74 -23.17
CA ASN A 581 -2.33 21.04 -24.51
C ASN A 581 -1.86 20.05 -25.59
N ASN A 582 -0.64 19.54 -25.48
CA ASN A 582 -0.13 18.51 -26.40
C ASN A 582 -0.72 17.11 -26.14
N ARG A 583 -1.59 16.96 -25.13
CA ARG A 583 -2.12 15.69 -24.61
C ARG A 583 -3.65 15.76 -24.50
N PRO A 584 -4.38 15.42 -25.58
CA PRO A 584 -5.83 15.65 -25.66
C PRO A 584 -6.64 15.05 -24.51
N THR A 585 -6.30 13.83 -24.07
CA THR A 585 -6.97 13.16 -22.95
C THR A 585 -6.75 13.88 -21.63
N ALA A 586 -5.54 14.39 -21.38
CA ALA A 586 -5.24 15.17 -20.19
C ALA A 586 -6.02 16.49 -20.19
N SER A 587 -6.02 17.19 -21.32
CA SER A 587 -6.81 18.42 -21.49
C SER A 587 -8.30 18.19 -21.27
N ALA A 588 -8.88 17.14 -21.88
CA ALA A 588 -10.29 16.79 -21.72
C ALA A 588 -10.67 16.47 -20.26
N LEU A 589 -9.78 15.83 -19.50
CA LEU A 589 -10.02 15.55 -18.08
C LEU A 589 -10.00 16.82 -17.23
N VAL A 590 -9.03 17.71 -17.48
CA VAL A 590 -8.99 19.03 -16.82
C VAL A 590 -10.25 19.84 -17.16
N GLU A 591 -10.67 19.83 -18.42
CA GLU A 591 -11.89 20.52 -18.87
C GLU A 591 -13.15 19.99 -18.17
N THR A 592 -13.25 18.67 -18.03
CA THR A 592 -14.41 18.02 -17.42
C THR A 592 -14.49 18.33 -15.93
N SER A 593 -13.37 18.22 -15.21
CA SER A 593 -13.28 18.53 -13.79
C SER A 593 -13.55 20.02 -13.51
N ALA A 594 -12.95 20.91 -14.29
CA ALA A 594 -13.08 22.35 -14.07
C ALA A 594 -14.49 22.89 -14.39
N ARG A 595 -15.29 22.19 -15.20
CA ARG A 595 -16.67 22.60 -15.51
C ARG A 595 -17.58 22.61 -14.29
N GLU A 596 -17.31 21.75 -13.30
CA GLU A 596 -18.12 21.64 -12.09
C GLU A 596 -17.55 22.50 -10.95
N GLU A 597 -16.22 22.61 -10.85
CA GLU A 597 -15.55 23.21 -9.68
C GLU A 597 -14.98 24.61 -9.93
N ASP A 598 -14.49 24.92 -11.13
CA ASP A 598 -13.61 26.07 -11.38
C ASP A 598 -13.75 26.63 -12.82
N THR A 599 -14.77 27.46 -13.03
CA THR A 599 -15.03 28.07 -14.35
C THR A 599 -14.02 29.14 -14.74
N GLU A 600 -13.26 29.67 -13.79
CA GLU A 600 -12.23 30.67 -14.04
C GLU A 600 -11.01 30.03 -14.70
N LEU A 601 -10.59 28.86 -14.20
CA LEU A 601 -9.56 28.02 -14.81
C LEU A 601 -9.89 27.67 -16.27
N LEU A 602 -11.15 27.34 -16.58
CA LEU A 602 -11.58 27.04 -17.96
C LEU A 602 -11.43 28.24 -18.89
N LYS A 603 -11.71 29.46 -18.42
CA LYS A 603 -11.53 30.67 -19.22
C LYS A 603 -10.06 30.89 -19.55
N ASP A 604 -9.19 30.73 -18.56
CA ASP A 604 -7.74 30.86 -18.75
C ASP A 604 -7.19 29.78 -19.69
N LEU A 605 -7.67 28.54 -19.58
CA LEU A 605 -7.31 27.44 -20.47
C LEU A 605 -7.68 27.75 -21.92
N PHE A 606 -8.93 28.11 -22.19
CA PHE A 606 -9.40 28.41 -23.54
C PHE A 606 -8.77 29.68 -24.12
N TYR A 607 -8.42 30.64 -23.28
CA TYR A 607 -7.67 31.82 -23.71
C TYR A 607 -6.24 31.47 -24.13
N GLN A 608 -5.53 30.64 -23.37
CA GLN A 608 -4.16 30.23 -23.71
C GLN A 608 -4.08 29.28 -24.91
N ASP A 609 -5.09 28.45 -25.11
CA ASP A 609 -5.17 27.50 -26.23
C ASP A 609 -5.80 28.08 -27.51
N ASP A 610 -6.06 29.40 -27.54
CA ASP A 610 -6.70 30.12 -28.67
C ASP A 610 -8.03 29.48 -29.12
N ARG A 611 -8.89 29.16 -28.14
CA ARG A 611 -10.24 28.57 -28.34
C ARG A 611 -11.33 29.59 -27.98
N PRO A 612 -11.52 30.65 -28.80
CA PRO A 612 -12.41 31.77 -28.46
C PRO A 612 -13.89 31.37 -28.41
N ILE A 613 -14.31 30.38 -29.21
CA ILE A 613 -15.68 29.84 -29.19
C ILE A 613 -16.00 29.21 -27.83
N ASP A 614 -15.10 28.39 -27.31
CA ASP A 614 -15.31 27.69 -26.04
C ASP A 614 -15.29 28.68 -24.86
N GLY A 615 -14.37 29.65 -24.88
CA GLY A 615 -14.36 30.76 -23.91
C GLY A 615 -15.65 31.59 -23.94
N SER A 616 -16.17 31.88 -25.14
CA SER A 616 -17.46 32.56 -25.33
C SER A 616 -18.64 31.71 -24.81
N ASN A 617 -18.60 30.39 -25.00
CA ASN A 617 -19.67 29.49 -24.54
C ASN A 617 -19.80 29.45 -23.01
N ILE A 618 -18.70 29.61 -22.26
CA ILE A 618 -18.74 29.74 -20.80
C ILE A 618 -19.48 31.03 -20.40
N LEU A 619 -19.15 32.15 -21.04
CA LEU A 619 -19.82 33.42 -20.73
C LEU A 619 -21.30 33.40 -21.15
N LEU A 620 -21.64 32.68 -22.23
CA LEU A 620 -23.01 32.42 -22.63
C LEU A 620 -23.75 31.60 -21.57
N SER A 621 -23.17 30.51 -21.05
CA SER A 621 -23.81 29.70 -20.00
C SER A 621 -24.00 30.51 -18.70
N GLU A 622 -23.02 31.32 -18.31
CA GLU A 622 -23.14 32.27 -17.19
C GLU A 622 -24.28 33.28 -17.40
N SER A 623 -24.49 33.73 -18.65
CA SER A 623 -25.57 34.66 -18.99
C SER A 623 -26.95 33.99 -18.83
N LEU A 624 -27.07 32.70 -19.15
CA LEU A 624 -28.32 31.94 -19.02
C LEU A 624 -28.71 31.69 -17.56
N GLN A 625 -27.74 31.75 -16.63
CA GLN A 625 -27.97 31.64 -15.19
C GLN A 625 -28.40 32.97 -14.54
N GLN A 626 -28.27 34.10 -15.23
CA GLN A 626 -28.67 35.41 -14.69
C GLN A 626 -30.19 35.58 -14.73
N THR A 627 -30.77 36.16 -13.67
CA THR A 627 -32.20 36.48 -13.59
C THR A 627 -32.51 37.88 -14.12
N ASN A 628 -31.57 38.81 -14.00
CA ASN A 628 -31.70 40.19 -14.45
C ASN A 628 -31.25 40.32 -15.92
N VAL A 629 -32.06 41.01 -16.72
CA VAL A 629 -31.79 41.27 -18.15
C VAL A 629 -30.51 42.08 -18.34
N GLN A 630 -30.21 43.02 -17.45
CA GLN A 630 -29.00 43.85 -17.56
C GLN A 630 -27.74 43.00 -17.35
N ASP A 631 -27.71 42.18 -16.30
CA ASP A 631 -26.59 41.28 -16.00
C ASP A 631 -26.40 40.22 -17.11
N LYS A 632 -27.51 39.66 -17.62
CA LYS A 632 -27.50 38.78 -18.80
C LYS A 632 -26.87 39.46 -20.01
N THR A 633 -27.28 40.70 -20.29
CA THR A 633 -26.76 41.50 -21.41
C THR A 633 -25.27 41.80 -21.26
N ASP A 634 -24.81 42.10 -20.04
CA ASP A 634 -23.40 42.40 -19.79
C ASP A 634 -22.51 41.17 -19.97
N LYS A 635 -22.97 39.98 -19.56
CA LYS A 635 -22.29 38.71 -19.86
C LYS A 635 -22.24 38.40 -21.35
N LEU A 636 -23.34 38.60 -22.09
CA LEU A 636 -23.37 38.41 -23.55
C LEU A 636 -22.43 39.39 -24.28
N ARG A 637 -22.29 40.64 -23.79
CA ARG A 637 -21.32 41.60 -24.33
C ARG A 637 -19.89 41.16 -24.12
N LEU A 638 -19.57 40.58 -22.96
CA LEU A 638 -18.25 39.99 -22.70
C LEU A 638 -18.00 38.79 -23.64
N ALA A 639 -18.98 37.90 -23.80
CA ALA A 639 -18.89 36.77 -24.73
C ALA A 639 -18.60 37.23 -26.17
N SER A 640 -19.35 38.24 -26.65
CA SER A 640 -19.18 38.82 -27.99
C SER A 640 -17.82 39.53 -28.16
N ARG A 641 -17.26 40.10 -27.08
CA ARG A 641 -15.93 40.75 -27.10
C ARG A 641 -14.79 39.76 -27.31
N ILE A 642 -14.85 38.57 -26.71
CA ILE A 642 -13.83 37.53 -26.92
C ILE A 642 -13.74 37.12 -28.41
N LEU A 643 -14.85 37.23 -29.13
CA LEU A 643 -14.95 36.84 -30.53
C LEU A 643 -14.58 37.96 -31.53
N SER A 644 -14.27 39.19 -31.08
CA SER A 644 -14.17 40.35 -31.98
C SER A 644 -12.99 40.34 -32.95
N ASP A 645 -11.91 39.67 -32.58
CA ASP A 645 -10.64 39.81 -33.27
C ASP A 645 -10.41 38.70 -34.32
N SER A 646 -11.23 37.65 -34.30
CA SER A 646 -11.12 36.52 -35.23
C SER A 646 -11.90 36.75 -36.53
N LYS A 647 -11.30 36.31 -37.64
CA LYS A 647 -11.91 36.35 -38.98
C LYS A 647 -12.51 35.01 -39.39
N ASP A 648 -12.48 34.01 -38.51
CA ASP A 648 -13.05 32.71 -38.77
C ASP A 648 -14.58 32.79 -38.97
N ALA A 649 -15.09 32.08 -39.97
CA ALA A 649 -16.51 32.18 -40.34
C ALA A 649 -17.45 31.69 -39.24
N ALA A 650 -17.06 30.67 -38.47
CA ALA A 650 -17.85 30.16 -37.35
C ALA A 650 -17.82 31.14 -36.18
N VAL A 651 -16.66 31.75 -35.88
CA VAL A 651 -16.53 32.79 -34.84
C VAL A 651 -17.39 34.00 -35.17
N VAL A 652 -17.32 34.49 -36.41
CA VAL A 652 -18.12 35.63 -36.89
C VAL A 652 -19.62 35.32 -36.82
N PHE A 653 -20.04 34.10 -37.18
CA PHE A 653 -21.42 33.67 -37.03
C PHE A 653 -21.89 33.73 -35.57
N GLN A 654 -21.10 33.19 -34.64
CA GLN A 654 -21.46 33.16 -33.23
C GLN A 654 -21.49 34.56 -32.61
N GLN A 655 -20.53 35.42 -32.95
CA GLN A 655 -20.52 36.82 -32.53
C GLN A 655 -21.80 37.55 -32.99
N LYS A 656 -22.20 37.31 -34.24
CA LYS A 656 -23.44 37.86 -34.80
C LYS A 656 -24.67 37.33 -34.06
N ALA A 657 -24.73 36.03 -33.77
CA ALA A 657 -25.84 35.43 -33.02
C ALA A 657 -25.97 36.02 -31.60
N LEU A 658 -24.85 36.22 -30.88
CA LEU A 658 -24.84 36.87 -29.57
C LEU A 658 -25.31 38.33 -29.66
N SER A 659 -24.93 39.04 -30.72
CA SER A 659 -25.35 40.42 -30.95
C SER A 659 -26.86 40.52 -31.24
N GLU A 660 -27.41 39.57 -32.00
CA GLU A 660 -28.85 39.45 -32.25
C GLU A 660 -29.61 39.13 -30.94
N GLU A 661 -29.10 38.25 -30.08
CA GLU A 661 -29.71 37.96 -28.77
C GLU A 661 -29.73 39.20 -27.85
N ILE A 662 -28.63 39.96 -27.78
CA ILE A 662 -28.57 41.22 -27.03
C ILE A 662 -29.64 42.21 -27.54
N GLN A 663 -29.78 42.31 -28.87
CA GLN A 663 -30.78 43.18 -29.49
C GLN A 663 -32.20 42.70 -29.19
N LEU A 664 -32.44 41.38 -29.19
CA LEU A 664 -33.74 40.79 -28.90
C LEU A 664 -34.18 41.06 -27.46
N LEU A 665 -33.30 40.80 -26.49
CA LEU A 665 -33.58 41.06 -25.07
C LEU A 665 -33.92 42.53 -24.82
N LYS A 666 -33.18 43.46 -25.45
CA LYS A 666 -33.48 44.90 -25.36
C LYS A 666 -34.84 45.26 -25.97
N ILE A 667 -35.21 44.65 -27.08
CA ILE A 667 -36.54 44.87 -27.69
C ILE A 667 -37.63 44.30 -26.78
N GLN A 668 -37.45 43.09 -26.24
CA GLN A 668 -38.40 42.43 -25.35
C GLN A 668 -38.60 43.19 -24.03
N GLU A 669 -37.53 43.69 -23.42
CA GLU A 669 -37.62 44.51 -22.21
C GLU A 669 -38.43 45.80 -22.42
N ASN A 670 -38.30 46.42 -23.60
CA ASN A 670 -39.13 47.57 -23.96
C ASN A 670 -40.58 47.16 -24.23
N LEU A 671 -40.82 45.98 -24.83
CA LEU A 671 -42.17 45.47 -25.03
C LEU A 671 -42.88 45.18 -23.72
N ASP A 672 -42.18 44.63 -22.73
CA ASP A 672 -42.73 44.38 -21.38
C ASP A 672 -43.13 45.67 -20.66
N LYS A 673 -42.43 46.78 -20.94
CA LYS A 673 -42.78 48.11 -20.41
C LYS A 673 -43.93 48.77 -21.17
N ASP A 674 -43.99 48.59 -22.49
CA ASP A 674 -44.91 49.30 -23.39
C ASP A 674 -46.28 48.59 -23.57
N VAL A 675 -46.38 47.31 -23.26
CA VAL A 675 -47.59 46.49 -23.47
C VAL A 675 -48.30 46.29 -22.13
N ALA A 676 -49.46 46.94 -21.96
CA ALA A 676 -50.19 47.01 -20.69
C ALA A 676 -50.88 45.69 -20.24
N ASP A 677 -50.86 44.65 -21.07
CA ASP A 677 -51.62 43.41 -20.87
C ASP A 677 -50.94 42.39 -19.93
N GLY A 678 -49.86 42.76 -19.21
CA GLY A 678 -49.16 41.88 -18.28
C GLY A 678 -48.52 40.65 -18.95
N THR A 679 -48.20 40.77 -20.24
CA THR A 679 -47.59 39.68 -21.03
C THR A 679 -46.08 39.81 -21.03
N GLU A 680 -45.39 38.81 -20.49
CA GLU A 680 -43.92 38.77 -20.48
C GLU A 680 -43.37 38.36 -21.86
N PHE A 681 -42.40 39.10 -22.38
CA PHE A 681 -41.74 38.87 -23.65
C PHE A 681 -40.28 38.48 -23.49
N VAL A 682 -39.62 38.91 -22.41
CA VAL A 682 -38.21 38.60 -22.15
C VAL A 682 -37.98 37.09 -22.12
N GLY A 683 -36.95 36.64 -22.87
CA GLY A 683 -36.53 35.24 -22.93
C GLY A 683 -37.21 34.39 -24.00
N LEU A 684 -38.19 34.93 -24.72
CA LEU A 684 -38.80 34.25 -25.87
C LEU A 684 -37.86 34.25 -27.07
N SER A 685 -38.00 33.26 -27.94
CA SER A 685 -37.38 33.31 -29.27
C SER A 685 -37.96 34.44 -30.13
N VAL A 686 -37.26 34.84 -31.20
CA VAL A 686 -37.78 35.81 -32.19
C VAL A 686 -39.14 35.35 -32.72
N ASN A 687 -39.30 34.05 -32.99
CA ASN A 687 -40.54 33.46 -33.51
C ASN A 687 -41.69 33.57 -32.52
N GLU A 688 -41.45 33.23 -31.25
CA GLU A 688 -42.46 33.32 -30.19
C GLU A 688 -42.82 34.77 -29.86
N THR A 689 -41.85 35.68 -29.93
CA THR A 689 -42.08 37.12 -29.77
C THR A 689 -43.04 37.64 -30.84
N VAL A 690 -42.79 37.30 -32.12
CA VAL A 690 -43.67 37.65 -33.24
C VAL A 690 -45.05 37.01 -33.07
N TYR A 691 -45.12 35.72 -32.70
CA TYR A 691 -46.37 35.01 -32.47
C TYR A 691 -47.22 35.69 -31.39
N ARG A 692 -46.60 36.00 -30.24
CA ARG A 692 -47.27 36.60 -29.07
C ARG A 692 -47.74 38.03 -29.37
N LEU A 693 -46.95 38.81 -30.12
CA LEU A 693 -47.36 40.15 -30.57
C LEU A 693 -48.58 40.11 -31.50
N ILE A 694 -48.60 39.20 -32.48
CA ILE A 694 -49.74 39.07 -33.41
C ILE A 694 -50.99 38.61 -32.64
N ARG A 695 -50.85 37.62 -31.75
CA ARG A 695 -51.95 37.12 -30.92
C ARG A 695 -52.53 38.22 -30.02
N SER A 696 -51.70 39.13 -29.53
CA SER A 696 -52.11 40.26 -28.68
C SER A 696 -52.57 41.49 -29.48
N GLY A 697 -52.63 41.40 -30.82
CA GLY A 697 -53.14 42.48 -31.69
C GLY A 697 -52.12 43.53 -32.12
N TYR A 698 -50.83 43.37 -31.79
CA TYR A 698 -49.76 44.29 -32.16
C TYR A 698 -49.06 43.91 -33.48
N GLY A 699 -49.83 43.63 -34.54
CA GLY A 699 -49.30 43.15 -35.82
C GLY A 699 -48.26 44.07 -36.48
N LYS A 700 -48.39 45.40 -36.34
CA LYS A 700 -47.39 46.36 -36.85
C LYS A 700 -46.04 46.25 -36.13
N ARG A 701 -46.03 46.01 -34.81
CA ARG A 701 -44.80 45.78 -34.04
C ARG A 701 -44.16 44.45 -34.43
N ALA A 702 -44.96 43.41 -34.66
CA ALA A 702 -44.49 42.11 -35.14
C ALA A 702 -43.79 42.21 -36.52
N GLN A 703 -44.33 43.02 -37.44
CA GLN A 703 -43.71 43.28 -38.74
C GLN A 703 -42.38 44.05 -38.62
N LYS A 704 -42.24 44.94 -37.63
CA LYS A 704 -40.96 45.61 -37.34
C LYS A 704 -39.90 44.59 -36.91
N ILE A 705 -40.23 43.68 -36.00
CA ILE A 705 -39.32 42.61 -35.55
C ILE A 705 -38.94 41.68 -36.71
N GLN A 706 -39.89 41.36 -37.60
CA GLN A 706 -39.61 40.57 -38.81
C GLN A 706 -38.51 41.22 -39.66
N GLY A 707 -38.61 42.52 -39.93
CA GLY A 707 -37.63 43.25 -40.73
C GLY A 707 -36.27 43.37 -40.04
N GLU A 708 -36.27 43.62 -38.73
CA GLU A 708 -35.06 43.85 -37.93
C GLU A 708 -34.19 42.59 -37.80
N PHE A 709 -34.81 41.42 -37.56
CA PHE A 709 -34.11 40.13 -37.47
C PHE A 709 -34.02 39.39 -38.81
N LYS A 710 -34.40 40.02 -39.93
CA LYS A 710 -34.40 39.44 -41.28
C LYS A 710 -35.09 38.06 -41.34
N MET A 711 -36.21 37.91 -40.61
CA MET A 711 -36.95 36.66 -40.53
C MET A 711 -37.44 36.27 -41.94
N PRO A 712 -37.23 35.00 -42.38
CA PRO A 712 -37.69 34.55 -43.70
C PRO A 712 -39.21 34.74 -43.86
N GLU A 713 -39.63 35.20 -45.05
CA GLU A 713 -41.05 35.47 -45.32
C GLU A 713 -41.93 34.25 -45.07
N LYS A 714 -41.48 33.05 -45.47
CA LYS A 714 -42.23 31.81 -45.23
C LYS A 714 -42.48 31.57 -43.73
N THR A 715 -41.48 31.79 -42.89
CA THR A 715 -41.57 31.61 -41.44
C THR A 715 -42.55 32.61 -40.83
N TYR A 716 -42.44 33.89 -41.21
CA TYR A 716 -43.35 34.93 -40.74
C TYR A 716 -44.81 34.63 -41.10
N TRP A 717 -45.07 34.21 -42.34
CA TRP A 717 -46.42 33.89 -42.79
C TRP A 717 -47.03 32.70 -42.05
N TRP A 718 -46.23 31.67 -41.73
CA TRP A 718 -46.68 30.56 -40.89
C TRP A 718 -47.02 31.01 -39.47
N ILE A 719 -46.14 31.80 -38.84
CA ILE A 719 -46.35 32.32 -37.49
C ILE A 719 -47.60 33.20 -37.45
N ARG A 720 -47.75 34.09 -38.44
CA ARG A 720 -48.91 34.99 -38.56
C ARG A 720 -50.21 34.21 -38.70
N LEU A 721 -50.27 33.22 -39.59
CA LEU A 721 -51.46 32.38 -39.76
C LEU A 721 -51.86 31.72 -38.44
N ARG A 722 -50.92 31.02 -37.79
CA ARG A 722 -51.18 30.31 -36.53
C ARG A 722 -51.59 31.25 -35.40
N ALA A 723 -50.96 32.43 -35.31
CA ALA A 723 -51.30 33.44 -34.31
C ALA A 723 -52.71 34.00 -34.51
N LEU A 724 -53.08 34.33 -35.75
CA LEU A 724 -54.42 34.85 -36.09
C LEU A 724 -55.52 33.79 -35.88
N VAL A 725 -55.25 32.54 -36.25
CA VAL A 725 -56.18 31.42 -36.01
C VAL A 725 -56.36 31.18 -34.52
N ALA A 726 -55.28 31.19 -33.72
CA ALA A 726 -55.35 31.06 -32.26
C ALA A 726 -56.10 32.22 -31.60
N LYS A 727 -55.94 33.45 -32.12
CA LYS A 727 -56.69 34.64 -31.70
C LYS A 727 -58.16 34.61 -32.15
N ARG A 728 -58.52 33.73 -33.09
CA ARG A 728 -59.80 33.70 -33.83
C ARG A 728 -60.12 35.01 -34.55
N ASP A 729 -59.09 35.69 -35.03
CA ASP A 729 -59.20 36.94 -35.78
C ASP A 729 -59.52 36.66 -37.26
N TRP A 730 -60.75 36.21 -37.49
CA TRP A 730 -61.21 35.79 -38.81
C TRP A 730 -61.25 36.94 -39.81
N GLY A 731 -61.47 38.18 -39.34
CA GLY A 731 -61.51 39.37 -40.18
C GLY A 731 -60.15 39.65 -40.82
N GLU A 732 -59.06 39.58 -40.04
CA GLU A 732 -57.72 39.79 -40.62
C GLU A 732 -57.32 38.66 -41.58
N ILE A 733 -57.74 37.42 -41.31
CA ILE A 733 -57.52 36.27 -42.21
C ILE A 733 -58.28 36.44 -43.53
N GLU A 734 -59.52 36.95 -43.49
CA GLU A 734 -60.32 37.25 -44.68
C GLU A 734 -59.69 38.37 -45.53
N GLU A 735 -59.10 39.40 -44.91
CA GLU A 735 -58.31 40.40 -45.62
C GLU A 735 -57.07 39.81 -46.29
N ILE A 736 -56.36 38.88 -45.62
CA ILE A 736 -55.24 38.14 -46.23
C ILE A 736 -55.72 37.32 -47.44
N ALA A 737 -56.96 36.82 -47.42
CA ALA A 737 -57.58 36.13 -48.56
C ALA A 737 -57.78 37.04 -49.79
N LYS A 738 -57.60 38.36 -49.72
CA LYS A 738 -57.62 39.22 -50.92
C LYS A 738 -56.29 39.26 -51.66
N ILE A 739 -55.20 38.81 -51.02
CA ILE A 739 -53.85 38.82 -51.60
C ILE A 739 -53.73 37.72 -52.68
N LYS A 740 -53.03 37.99 -53.79
CA LYS A 740 -52.94 37.07 -54.94
C LYS A 740 -52.02 35.86 -54.69
N LYS A 741 -50.87 36.06 -54.05
CA LYS A 741 -49.86 35.01 -53.80
C LYS A 741 -49.52 34.94 -52.32
N SER A 742 -49.27 33.73 -51.82
CA SER A 742 -48.81 33.45 -50.46
C SER A 742 -47.46 32.71 -50.52
N PRO A 743 -46.42 33.14 -49.79
CA PRO A 743 -45.13 32.46 -49.74
C PRO A 743 -45.19 31.00 -49.22
N ILE A 744 -46.23 30.67 -48.46
CA ILE A 744 -46.47 29.32 -47.92
C ILE A 744 -47.57 28.56 -48.69
N GLY A 745 -48.09 29.14 -49.77
CA GLY A 745 -49.29 28.64 -50.45
C GLY A 745 -50.57 28.94 -49.68
N TRP A 746 -51.70 28.50 -50.23
CA TRP A 746 -53.03 28.73 -49.65
C TRP A 746 -53.62 27.50 -48.94
N GLU A 747 -53.01 26.32 -49.16
CA GLU A 747 -53.41 25.08 -48.50
C GLU A 747 -53.21 25.14 -46.98
N PRO A 748 -52.10 25.67 -46.43
CA PRO A 748 -51.96 25.87 -44.99
C PRO A 748 -53.10 26.69 -44.36
N PHE A 749 -53.54 27.75 -45.05
CA PHE A 749 -54.63 28.60 -44.58
C PHE A 749 -55.92 27.79 -44.48
N TYR A 750 -56.24 27.01 -45.51
CA TYR A 750 -57.40 26.13 -45.48
C TYR A 750 -57.34 25.15 -44.30
N ASN A 751 -56.22 24.44 -44.12
CA ASN A 751 -56.09 23.39 -43.10
C ASN A 751 -56.18 23.94 -41.67
N GLU A 752 -55.47 25.02 -41.37
CA GLU A 752 -55.45 25.63 -40.02
C GLU A 752 -56.82 26.26 -39.66
N ILE A 753 -57.49 26.92 -40.61
CA ILE A 753 -58.81 27.52 -40.39
C ILE A 753 -59.89 26.44 -40.23
N LEU A 754 -59.84 25.39 -41.05
CA LEU A 754 -60.74 24.26 -40.94
C LEU A 754 -60.55 23.53 -39.60
N GLY A 755 -59.29 23.30 -39.19
CA GLY A 755 -58.95 22.69 -37.90
C GLY A 755 -59.50 23.48 -36.71
N ALA A 756 -59.59 24.80 -36.83
CA ALA A 756 -60.22 25.67 -35.83
C ALA A 756 -61.76 25.78 -35.95
N GLY A 757 -62.38 25.04 -36.88
CA GLY A 757 -63.83 24.86 -37.00
C GLY A 757 -64.56 25.86 -37.91
N ASN A 758 -63.87 26.79 -38.57
CA ASN A 758 -64.51 27.79 -39.44
C ASN A 758 -64.54 27.34 -40.90
N THR A 759 -65.49 26.45 -41.22
CA THR A 759 -65.67 25.89 -42.57
C THR A 759 -65.98 26.95 -43.63
N LYS A 760 -66.72 28.01 -43.26
CA LYS A 760 -67.08 29.10 -44.17
C LYS A 760 -65.84 29.85 -44.65
N LEU A 761 -64.97 30.26 -43.73
CA LEU A 761 -63.75 30.99 -44.07
C LEU A 761 -62.72 30.10 -44.77
N ALA A 762 -62.55 28.85 -44.33
CA ALA A 762 -61.66 27.89 -44.98
C ALA A 762 -62.01 27.70 -46.47
N SER A 763 -63.31 27.69 -46.79
CA SER A 763 -63.81 27.53 -48.15
C SER A 763 -63.34 28.62 -49.14
N ILE A 764 -62.99 29.82 -48.66
CA ILE A 764 -62.49 30.93 -49.49
C ILE A 764 -61.11 30.60 -50.10
N PHE A 765 -60.33 29.77 -49.42
CA PHE A 765 -58.97 29.42 -49.83
C PHE A 765 -58.90 28.22 -50.79
N VAL A 766 -59.96 27.40 -50.90
CA VAL A 766 -59.97 26.21 -51.78
C VAL A 766 -59.76 26.55 -53.27
N PRO A 767 -60.44 27.55 -53.88
CA PRO A 767 -60.20 27.93 -55.27
C PRO A 767 -58.76 28.43 -55.51
N LYS A 768 -58.10 28.94 -54.46
CA LYS A 768 -56.76 29.51 -54.54
C LYS A 768 -55.66 28.44 -54.48
N CYS A 769 -55.98 27.21 -54.11
CA CYS A 769 -55.03 26.11 -54.05
C CYS A 769 -54.79 25.50 -55.43
N THR A 770 -54.49 26.32 -56.44
CA THR A 770 -54.36 25.90 -57.86
C THR A 770 -53.23 24.92 -58.12
N ASN A 771 -52.29 24.79 -57.18
CA ASN A 771 -51.16 23.86 -57.27
C ASN A 771 -51.53 22.44 -56.82
N LEU A 772 -52.68 22.24 -56.19
CA LEU A 772 -53.13 20.93 -55.74
C LEU A 772 -53.89 20.19 -56.85
N PRO A 773 -53.80 18.84 -56.88
CA PRO A 773 -54.66 17.99 -57.68
C PRO A 773 -56.15 18.34 -57.51
N VAL A 774 -56.93 18.18 -58.57
CA VAL A 774 -58.37 18.46 -58.53
C VAL A 774 -59.09 17.55 -57.52
N ALA A 775 -58.64 16.30 -57.38
CA ALA A 775 -59.17 15.36 -56.38
C ALA A 775 -59.09 15.91 -54.95
N ASP A 776 -57.95 16.50 -54.58
CA ASP A 776 -57.75 17.07 -53.24
C ASP A 776 -58.64 18.30 -53.03
N ARG A 777 -58.80 19.15 -54.05
CA ARG A 777 -59.71 20.32 -53.98
C ARG A 777 -61.17 19.89 -53.85
N ILE A 778 -61.58 18.79 -54.48
CA ILE A 778 -62.90 18.19 -54.32
C ILE A 778 -63.09 17.74 -52.87
N GLU A 779 -62.12 17.04 -52.30
CA GLU A 779 -62.14 16.63 -50.90
C GLU A 779 -62.19 17.84 -49.94
N MET A 780 -61.46 18.90 -50.25
CA MET A 780 -61.46 20.13 -49.47
C MET A 780 -62.85 20.80 -49.44
N TRP A 781 -63.54 20.88 -50.58
CA TRP A 781 -64.90 21.39 -50.64
C TRP A 781 -65.90 20.52 -49.85
N VAL A 782 -65.73 19.19 -49.90
CA VAL A 782 -66.55 18.25 -49.12
C VAL A 782 -66.34 18.44 -47.62
N LYS A 783 -65.09 18.57 -47.17
CA LYS A 783 -64.73 18.86 -45.77
C LYS A 783 -65.27 20.20 -45.26
N CYS A 784 -65.43 21.19 -46.14
CA CYS A 784 -66.13 22.45 -45.85
C CYS A 784 -67.67 22.35 -45.86
N GLY A 785 -68.24 21.18 -46.18
CA GLY A 785 -69.69 20.97 -46.30
C GLY A 785 -70.31 21.56 -47.58
N MET A 786 -69.50 21.95 -48.57
CA MET A 786 -69.95 22.58 -49.82
C MET A 786 -69.96 21.58 -50.99
N VAL A 787 -70.91 20.64 -50.95
CA VAL A 787 -70.99 19.51 -51.91
C VAL A 787 -71.25 19.98 -53.35
N VAL A 788 -72.02 21.05 -53.55
CA VAL A 788 -72.29 21.63 -54.89
C VAL A 788 -71.00 22.16 -55.52
N LYS A 789 -70.17 22.88 -54.77
CA LYS A 789 -68.88 23.40 -55.26
C LYS A 789 -67.86 22.28 -55.50
N ALA A 790 -67.91 21.22 -54.69
CA ALA A 790 -67.13 20.00 -54.96
C ALA A 790 -67.54 19.36 -56.30
N ALA A 791 -68.84 19.33 -56.60
CA ALA A 791 -69.36 18.81 -57.86
C ALA A 791 -69.02 19.71 -59.05
N GLU A 792 -69.01 21.04 -58.90
CA GLU A 792 -68.54 21.97 -59.93
C GLU A 792 -67.08 21.71 -60.31
N GLU A 793 -66.20 21.42 -59.35
CA GLU A 793 -64.79 21.07 -59.64
C GLU A 793 -64.67 19.71 -60.35
N ALA A 794 -65.45 18.70 -59.95
CA ALA A 794 -65.50 17.39 -60.63
C ALA A 794 -66.07 17.49 -62.06
N HIS A 795 -67.05 18.38 -62.26
CA HIS A 795 -67.66 18.66 -63.56
C HIS A 795 -66.66 19.31 -64.53
N LYS A 796 -65.83 20.24 -64.06
CA LYS A 796 -64.77 20.87 -64.89
C LYS A 796 -63.76 19.85 -65.44
N THR A 797 -63.45 18.80 -64.68
CA THR A 797 -62.54 17.72 -65.10
C THR A 797 -63.22 16.56 -65.82
N LYS A 798 -64.54 16.65 -66.07
CA LYS A 798 -65.36 15.61 -66.70
C LYS A 798 -65.33 14.26 -65.95
N ASP A 799 -65.14 14.29 -64.63
CA ASP A 799 -65.05 13.09 -63.79
C ASP A 799 -66.45 12.66 -63.31
N VAL A 800 -67.10 11.83 -64.13
CA VAL A 800 -68.46 11.33 -63.90
C VAL A 800 -68.53 10.43 -62.66
N ASN A 801 -67.48 9.65 -62.38
CA ASN A 801 -67.45 8.73 -61.23
C ASN A 801 -67.46 9.51 -59.92
N THR A 802 -66.67 10.57 -59.82
CA THR A 802 -66.63 11.44 -58.64
C THR A 802 -67.94 12.24 -58.49
N LEU A 803 -68.58 12.65 -59.58
CA LEU A 803 -69.91 13.29 -59.54
C LEU A 803 -71.00 12.36 -58.99
N GLU A 804 -70.99 11.07 -59.36
CA GLU A 804 -71.93 10.08 -58.83
C GLU A 804 -71.72 9.81 -57.33
N LEU A 805 -70.46 9.80 -56.87
CA LEU A 805 -70.10 9.72 -55.45
C LEU A 805 -70.55 10.96 -54.66
N LEU A 806 -70.38 12.16 -55.21
CA LEU A 806 -70.82 13.41 -54.58
C LEU A 806 -72.35 13.53 -54.56
N ARG A 807 -73.04 13.02 -55.59
CA ARG A 807 -74.51 12.91 -55.62
C ARG A 807 -75.03 12.07 -54.45
N ALA A 808 -74.38 10.95 -54.13
CA ALA A 808 -74.77 10.10 -52.99
C ALA A 808 -74.59 10.81 -51.63
N LYS A 809 -73.69 11.80 -51.56
CA LYS A 809 -73.44 12.63 -50.36
C LYS A 809 -74.27 13.93 -50.32
N ALA A 810 -74.99 14.26 -51.39
CA ALA A 810 -75.79 15.48 -51.49
C ALA A 810 -77.21 15.29 -50.94
N SER A 811 -77.80 16.36 -50.40
CA SER A 811 -79.19 16.37 -49.91
C SER A 811 -79.91 17.66 -50.34
N GLY A 812 -81.23 17.59 -50.51
CA GLY A 812 -82.05 18.73 -50.91
C GLY A 812 -81.79 19.21 -52.35
N GLN A 813 -81.81 20.55 -52.56
CA GLN A 813 -81.65 21.18 -53.89
C GLN A 813 -80.30 20.87 -54.56
N ALA A 814 -79.26 20.54 -53.79
CA ALA A 814 -77.94 20.16 -54.30
C ALA A 814 -77.97 18.91 -55.19
N VAL A 815 -78.88 17.95 -54.93
CA VAL A 815 -79.03 16.74 -55.75
C VAL A 815 -79.45 17.10 -57.17
N GLY A 816 -80.38 18.06 -57.31
CA GLY A 816 -80.87 18.51 -58.61
C GLY A 816 -79.83 19.25 -59.44
N GLU A 817 -78.89 19.96 -58.81
CA GLU A 817 -77.78 20.64 -59.50
C GLU A 817 -76.70 19.65 -59.96
N ILE A 818 -76.36 18.67 -59.11
CA ILE A 818 -75.39 17.62 -59.45
C ILE A 818 -75.95 16.71 -60.57
N ASP A 819 -77.25 16.38 -60.54
CA ASP A 819 -77.91 15.63 -61.61
C ASP A 819 -77.87 16.36 -62.96
N ARG A 820 -77.99 17.69 -62.96
CA ARG A 820 -77.81 18.51 -64.18
C ARG A 820 -76.36 18.43 -64.69
N MET A 821 -75.37 18.49 -63.81
CA MET A 821 -73.95 18.38 -64.17
C MET A 821 -73.58 17.00 -64.71
N ILE A 822 -74.14 15.92 -64.16
CA ILE A 822 -73.96 14.55 -64.67
C ILE A 822 -74.58 14.39 -66.06
N ASN A 823 -75.81 14.89 -66.24
CA ASN A 823 -76.53 14.80 -67.52
C ASN A 823 -75.87 15.61 -68.65
N GLN A 824 -75.10 16.65 -68.34
CA GLN A 824 -74.34 17.44 -69.31
C GLN A 824 -73.06 16.76 -69.82
N LEU A 825 -72.50 15.81 -69.05
CA LEU A 825 -71.24 15.13 -69.39
C LEU A 825 -71.43 13.75 -70.02
N ARG A 826 -72.61 13.15 -69.91
CA ARG A 826 -72.93 11.90 -70.60
C ARG A 826 -73.18 12.19 -72.09
N PRO A 827 -72.57 11.45 -73.03
CA PRO A 827 -72.84 11.64 -74.45
C PRO A 827 -74.34 11.39 -74.72
N LYS A 828 -75.00 12.33 -75.40
CA LYS A 828 -76.30 12.06 -76.02
C LYS A 828 -76.09 10.92 -77.02
N LYS A 829 -76.84 9.83 -76.86
CA LYS A 829 -76.89 8.74 -77.84
C LYS A 829 -77.22 9.26 -79.23
#